data_AF-A0A520X5R9-F1
#
_entry.id   AF-A0A520X5R9-F1
#
_cell.length_a   1.000
_cell.length_b   1.000
_cell.length_c   1.000
_cell.angle_alpha   90.00
_cell.angle_beta   90.00
_cell.angle_gamma   90.00
#
_symmetry.space_group_name_H-M   'P 1'
#
loop_
_entity.id
_entity.type
_entity.pdbx_description
1 polymer ?
#
loop_
_entity_poly.entity_id
_entity_poly.type
_entity_poly.pdbx_seq_one_letter_code
_entity_poly.pdbx_strand_id
1 'polypeptide(L)'
;MTTWIENWLGAAAGGGRQIVLTAPPDRDPSDSKNYPTNTALFEQWLYDDILVPYCQRCHSSESATAQQPYFADPDVASAYDAAKSKINLDTPENSRFVIRVRDEFHNCWNGSDCVSSGAEMLAAVNGFAGGIQPTTVDPNLIYSKAVRLVDGTLASGGNRYENDQIALWEFKTGLGPTAFDTSGVDPAIDLNLTGDVTWYGGWGITIGAEASAGPGKAQGSTVASSKLHDILVEAGEFSIEAWVIPANVTQEMSRIVSYSAGQNSRNFTLQQTLYNYDFLLRSNAADANGTPLTTLNGDPQLSTPDADEVLQATLQHVVATFSPVDGRKIYVNGELVTQTDPVPGGTLVPWQSNFALVLGNEASSDGLWEGTFRLAAIHRRALSEEQITQNFDAGVGERFYLLFDISERIGAPVQTSYVLFEAQQFDSFAYLFDKPHFTTLDGSTPQGISMQGMRVAMNGQEAPVGQSYANLIEALDLSDPAALDELGQPLSVLGAVLPLEKGPDADEFFLTFDNLDGATFNRPQDPMLTVANYIATAETMSSDIGVKTFDEIDATYAAITGVDRVTYQRGGIFMVDETFQELRQSLPAIESAEAFLSSHQVAIAQLAIQYCDAAVEDATLWPTFDFNAAPGVAFSAGNRDAFVEPLIERAVGHSSTSTPIASQPSYTDVHAEMASYVSGGGARPDNLIDRLLAGTSNTRAISKGVCASVLGSAATLVQ
;
A
#
# COMPACT_ATOMS: atom_id res chain seq x y z
N MET A 1 -23.89 32.48 13.50
CA MET A 1 -25.01 32.35 14.47
C MET A 1 -26.30 32.07 13.69
N THR A 2 -26.33 30.95 12.97
CA THR A 2 -27.48 30.40 12.20
C THR A 2 -27.35 28.87 12.08
N THR A 3 -26.69 28.23 13.05
CA THR A 3 -26.40 26.78 13.07
C THR A 3 -27.24 26.03 14.09
N TRP A 4 -28.36 26.60 14.51
CA TRP A 4 -29.16 26.05 15.60
C TRP A 4 -30.65 26.15 15.25
N ILE A 5 -31.33 25.02 15.44
CA ILE A 5 -32.75 24.72 15.22
C ILE A 5 -33.02 24.06 13.87
N GLU A 6 -32.75 22.74 13.76
CA GLU A 6 -33.64 21.76 13.07
C GLU A 6 -33.53 20.33 13.67
N ASN A 7 -33.24 20.17 14.98
CA ASN A 7 -33.23 18.82 15.62
C ASN A 7 -34.35 18.63 16.64
N TRP A 8 -35.58 19.01 16.28
CA TRP A 8 -36.74 18.58 17.06
C TRP A 8 -38.00 18.50 16.19
N LEU A 9 -38.32 17.26 15.79
CA LEU A 9 -39.66 16.65 15.64
C LEU A 9 -39.70 15.72 14.41
N GLY A 10 -39.59 14.41 14.64
CA GLY A 10 -40.01 13.40 13.66
C GLY A 10 -39.22 12.11 13.77
N ALA A 11 -39.81 11.09 14.41
CA ALA A 11 -39.35 9.72 14.26
C ALA A 11 -39.58 9.26 12.82
N ALA A 12 -38.51 9.01 12.07
CA ALA A 12 -38.47 8.18 10.87
C ALA A 12 -37.00 7.79 10.60
N ALA A 13 -36.81 6.55 10.14
CA ALA A 13 -35.51 6.01 9.74
C ALA A 13 -34.82 6.92 8.71
N GLY A 14 -33.50 7.10 8.86
CA GLY A 14 -32.65 7.83 7.91
C GLY A 14 -32.37 9.29 8.31
N GLY A 15 -31.63 9.50 9.40
CA GLY A 15 -31.02 10.80 9.70
C GLY A 15 -29.56 10.79 9.24
N GLY A 16 -29.27 11.40 8.10
CA GLY A 16 -27.91 11.60 7.56
C GLY A 16 -27.83 12.90 6.77
N ARG A 17 -26.64 13.49 6.67
CA ARG A 17 -26.43 14.70 5.84
C ARG A 17 -26.55 14.34 4.36
N GLN A 18 -27.43 15.02 3.62
CA GLN A 18 -27.52 14.90 2.16
C GLN A 18 -26.41 15.73 1.50
N ILE A 19 -25.58 15.10 0.66
CA ILE A 19 -24.53 15.79 -0.10
C ILE A 19 -25.15 16.39 -1.36
N VAL A 20 -24.93 17.68 -1.59
CA VAL A 20 -25.36 18.39 -2.80
C VAL A 20 -24.12 18.79 -3.57
N LEU A 21 -23.94 18.20 -4.76
CA LEU A 21 -22.84 18.54 -5.66
C LEU A 21 -22.99 19.98 -6.17
N THR A 22 -21.91 20.76 -6.08
CA THR A 22 -21.86 22.13 -6.60
C THR A 22 -20.80 22.25 -7.68
N ALA A 23 -21.13 22.93 -8.78
CA ALA A 23 -20.18 23.25 -9.83
C ALA A 23 -18.96 24.00 -9.25
N PRO A 24 -17.72 23.56 -9.53
CA PRO A 24 -16.53 24.27 -9.09
C PRO A 24 -16.32 25.56 -9.91
N PRO A 25 -15.42 26.45 -9.46
CA PRO A 25 -15.04 27.62 -10.23
C PRO A 25 -14.50 27.24 -11.62
N ASP A 26 -15.04 27.87 -12.67
CA ASP A 26 -14.54 27.68 -14.04
C ASP A 26 -13.18 28.37 -14.22
N ARG A 27 -12.13 27.56 -14.31
CA ARG A 27 -10.73 27.97 -14.43
C ARG A 27 -10.03 27.05 -15.41
N ASP A 28 -9.28 27.63 -16.33
CA ASP A 28 -8.32 26.86 -17.12
C ASP A 28 -7.11 26.49 -16.26
N PRO A 29 -6.45 25.33 -16.54
CA PRO A 29 -5.20 24.97 -15.89
C PRO A 29 -4.17 26.09 -16.00
N SER A 30 -3.49 26.38 -14.89
CA SER A 30 -2.52 27.47 -14.78
C SER A 30 -1.08 26.99 -14.88
N ASP A 31 -0.21 27.87 -15.36
CA ASP A 31 1.23 27.67 -15.26
C ASP A 31 1.65 27.64 -13.79
N SER A 32 2.59 26.76 -13.45
CA SER A 32 2.93 26.51 -12.05
C SER A 32 4.43 26.35 -11.85
N LYS A 33 4.94 26.88 -10.73
CA LYS A 33 6.31 26.55 -10.30
C LYS A 33 6.31 25.16 -9.68
N ASN A 34 7.10 24.27 -10.28
CA ASN A 34 7.35 22.94 -9.78
C ASN A 34 8.79 22.85 -9.25
N TYR A 35 9.01 22.04 -8.23
CA TYR A 35 10.34 21.85 -7.66
C TYR A 35 11.30 21.31 -8.73
N PRO A 36 12.41 22.01 -9.04
CA PRO A 36 13.39 21.51 -9.99
C PRO A 36 13.97 20.17 -9.52
N THR A 37 14.27 19.28 -10.45
CA THR A 37 15.00 18.03 -10.16
C THR A 37 16.45 18.28 -9.74
N ASN A 38 17.03 19.40 -10.19
CA ASN A 38 18.36 19.86 -9.80
C ASN A 38 18.32 20.68 -8.50
N THR A 39 19.29 20.45 -7.61
CA THR A 39 19.47 21.11 -6.32
C THR A 39 20.11 22.51 -6.42
N ALA A 40 20.66 22.92 -7.56
CA ALA A 40 21.47 24.14 -7.67
C ALA A 40 20.81 25.43 -7.15
N LEU A 41 19.51 25.64 -7.39
CA LEU A 41 18.79 26.80 -6.84
C LEU A 41 18.59 26.66 -5.32
N PHE A 42 18.34 25.46 -4.82
CA PHE A 42 18.21 25.20 -3.39
C PHE A 42 19.53 25.41 -2.67
N GLU A 43 20.63 24.93 -3.25
CA GLU A 43 22.01 25.15 -2.79
C GLU A 43 22.29 26.65 -2.64
N GLN A 44 22.10 27.38 -3.74
CA GLN A 44 22.39 28.80 -3.82
C GLN A 44 21.62 29.66 -2.81
N TRP A 45 20.33 29.38 -2.62
CA TRP A 45 19.45 30.30 -1.91
C TRP A 45 19.15 29.89 -0.48
N LEU A 46 19.14 28.59 -0.17
CA LEU A 46 18.70 28.08 1.13
C LEU A 46 19.79 27.27 1.83
N TYR A 47 20.38 26.28 1.15
CA TYR A 47 21.21 25.30 1.82
C TYR A 47 22.52 25.91 2.35
N ASP A 48 23.32 26.55 1.49
CA ASP A 48 24.69 26.99 1.83
C ASP A 48 24.71 28.13 2.85
N ASP A 49 23.87 29.14 2.65
CA ASP A 49 23.93 30.40 3.41
C ASP A 49 22.95 30.43 4.60
N ILE A 50 21.94 29.54 4.65
CA ILE A 50 20.92 29.54 5.71
C ILE A 50 20.87 28.21 6.46
N LEU A 51 20.58 27.09 5.78
CA LEU A 51 20.29 25.82 6.46
C LEU A 51 21.55 25.19 7.08
N VAL A 52 22.68 25.19 6.37
CA VAL A 52 23.95 24.67 6.90
C VAL A 52 24.42 25.50 8.12
N PRO A 53 24.51 26.85 8.05
CA PRO A 53 25.00 27.65 9.18
C PRO A 53 24.10 27.60 10.42
N TYR A 54 22.78 27.59 10.24
CA TYR A 54 21.84 27.82 11.34
C TYR A 54 21.04 26.58 11.76
N CYS A 55 20.89 25.57 10.89
CA CYS A 55 20.00 24.43 11.15
C CYS A 55 20.71 23.06 11.23
N GLN A 56 21.87 22.88 10.56
CA GLN A 56 22.57 21.59 10.47
C GLN A 56 22.90 20.97 11.82
N ARG A 57 23.13 21.78 12.85
CA ARG A 57 23.42 21.27 14.21
C ARG A 57 22.31 20.44 14.83
N CYS A 58 21.08 20.46 14.29
CA CYS A 58 20.00 19.57 14.70
C CYS A 58 19.37 18.85 13.49
N HIS A 59 19.22 19.53 12.35
CA HIS A 59 18.51 19.01 11.18
C HIS A 59 19.42 18.30 10.16
N SER A 60 20.38 17.54 10.67
CA SER A 60 21.27 16.65 9.91
C SER A 60 21.27 15.27 10.56
N SER A 61 21.32 14.22 9.75
CA SER A 61 21.47 12.85 10.24
C SER A 61 22.80 12.62 10.95
N GLU A 62 23.82 13.44 10.66
CA GLU A 62 25.14 13.38 11.29
C GLU A 62 25.23 14.20 12.59
N SER A 63 24.16 14.89 12.99
CA SER A 63 24.17 15.66 14.24
C SER A 63 24.15 14.76 15.48
N ALA A 64 24.93 15.15 16.50
CA ALA A 64 24.85 14.54 17.83
C ALA A 64 23.48 14.72 18.52
N THR A 65 22.66 15.67 18.05
CA THR A 65 21.28 15.91 18.50
C THR A 65 20.35 15.95 17.29
N ALA A 66 20.45 14.93 16.42
CA ALA A 66 19.68 14.82 15.19
C ALA A 66 18.17 14.88 15.45
N GLN A 67 17.48 15.73 14.69
CA GLN A 67 16.04 15.95 14.71
C GLN A 67 15.52 15.95 13.27
N GLN A 68 14.53 15.12 12.99
CA GLN A 68 13.84 15.17 11.70
C GLN A 68 12.97 16.44 11.61
N PRO A 69 12.74 16.99 10.39
CA PRO A 69 13.26 16.52 9.10
C PRO A 69 14.74 16.92 8.87
N TYR A 70 15.49 16.12 8.12
CA TYR A 70 16.93 16.34 7.85
C TYR A 70 17.19 17.28 6.66
N PHE A 71 16.55 18.45 6.65
CA PHE A 71 16.67 19.43 5.55
C PHE A 71 18.00 20.19 5.50
N ALA A 72 18.94 19.91 6.41
CA ALA A 72 20.28 20.49 6.46
C ALA A 72 21.36 19.39 6.50
N ASP A 73 21.04 18.21 5.96
CA ASP A 73 21.96 17.07 5.87
C ASP A 73 23.12 17.34 4.90
N PRO A 74 24.36 16.91 5.20
CA PRO A 74 25.49 17.00 4.29
C PRO A 74 25.25 16.43 2.89
N ASP A 75 24.39 15.41 2.76
CA ASP A 75 23.87 14.99 1.47
C ASP A 75 22.77 15.96 0.99
N VAL A 76 23.15 16.85 0.07
CA VAL A 76 22.30 17.91 -0.47
C VAL A 76 21.02 17.36 -1.10
N ALA A 77 21.08 16.20 -1.75
CA ALA A 77 19.90 15.60 -2.39
C ALA A 77 18.85 15.22 -1.34
N SER A 78 19.28 14.51 -0.29
CA SER A 78 18.43 14.15 0.86
C SER A 78 17.91 15.40 1.59
N ALA A 79 18.76 16.41 1.79
CA ALA A 79 18.38 17.67 2.41
C ALA A 79 17.31 18.41 1.59
N TYR A 80 17.46 18.43 0.26
CA TYR A 80 16.51 19.06 -0.64
C TYR A 80 15.14 18.36 -0.62
N ASP A 81 15.12 17.03 -0.68
CA ASP A 81 13.87 16.27 -0.59
C ASP A 81 13.13 16.51 0.74
N ALA A 82 13.87 16.55 1.86
CA ALA A 82 13.30 16.89 3.17
C ALA A 82 12.80 18.35 3.26
N ALA A 83 13.36 19.26 2.46
CA ALA A 83 13.00 20.68 2.45
C ALA A 83 11.78 21.03 1.60
N LYS A 84 11.47 20.28 0.53
CA LYS A 84 10.37 20.58 -0.42
C LYS A 84 9.04 20.83 0.28
N SER A 85 8.62 19.94 1.18
CA SER A 85 7.37 20.08 1.93
C SER A 85 7.33 21.26 2.94
N LYS A 86 8.44 21.99 3.09
CA LYS A 86 8.59 23.12 4.04
C LYS A 86 8.66 24.47 3.33
N ILE A 87 8.68 24.47 2.00
CA ILE A 87 8.74 25.65 1.16
C ILE A 87 7.41 25.78 0.41
N ASN A 88 6.90 27.00 0.30
CA ASN A 88 5.76 27.33 -0.55
C ASN A 88 6.27 28.19 -1.71
N LEU A 89 6.21 27.67 -2.94
CA LEU A 89 6.76 28.31 -4.13
C LEU A 89 5.93 29.51 -4.62
N ASP A 90 4.64 29.53 -4.30
CA ASP A 90 3.69 30.55 -4.77
C ASP A 90 3.50 31.68 -3.75
N THR A 91 3.51 31.34 -2.47
CA THR A 91 3.41 32.28 -1.34
C THR A 91 4.58 32.07 -0.36
N PRO A 92 5.81 32.53 -0.70
CA PRO A 92 7.03 32.34 0.09
C PRO A 92 6.89 32.68 1.58
N GLU A 93 6.11 33.69 1.95
CA GLU A 93 5.86 34.10 3.33
C GLU A 93 5.13 33.07 4.19
N ASN A 94 4.41 32.14 3.56
CA ASN A 94 3.71 31.04 4.21
C ASN A 94 4.58 29.78 4.34
N SER A 95 5.82 29.80 3.86
CA SER A 95 6.74 28.67 3.99
C SER A 95 7.00 28.34 5.46
N ARG A 96 7.05 27.04 5.79
CA ARG A 96 7.26 26.58 7.17
C ARG A 96 8.57 27.10 7.75
N PHE A 97 9.62 27.18 6.93
CA PHE A 97 10.89 27.78 7.35
C PHE A 97 10.75 29.22 7.83
N VAL A 98 9.94 30.04 7.13
CA VAL A 98 9.71 31.44 7.46
C VAL A 98 8.90 31.55 8.75
N ILE A 99 7.76 30.87 8.82
CA ILE A 99 6.87 30.91 10.00
C ILE A 99 7.58 30.41 11.25
N ARG A 100 8.31 29.28 11.15
CA ARG A 100 8.98 28.64 12.29
C ARG A 100 10.04 29.56 12.91
N VAL A 101 10.80 30.28 12.09
CA VAL A 101 11.81 31.23 12.59
C VAL A 101 11.17 32.55 13.02
N ARG A 102 10.34 33.17 12.17
CA ARG A 102 9.82 34.53 12.38
C ARG A 102 8.74 34.59 13.44
N ASP A 103 7.76 33.70 13.35
CA ASP A 103 6.48 33.82 14.05
C ASP A 103 6.41 32.89 15.27
N GLU A 104 7.18 31.79 15.26
CA GLU A 104 7.25 30.82 16.36
C GLU A 104 8.58 30.85 17.13
N PHE A 105 9.47 31.76 16.76
CA PHE A 105 10.70 32.09 17.49
C PHE A 105 11.68 30.91 17.66
N HIS A 106 11.76 30.02 16.66
CA HIS A 106 12.60 28.82 16.72
C HIS A 106 14.07 29.11 16.36
N ASN A 107 14.97 29.04 17.35
CA ASN A 107 16.43 29.07 17.19
C ASN A 107 16.96 30.20 16.27
N CYS A 108 16.39 31.40 16.42
CA CYS A 108 16.74 32.56 15.62
C CYS A 108 18.20 32.98 15.80
N TRP A 109 18.81 33.49 14.73
CA TRP A 109 20.16 34.04 14.75
C TRP A 109 20.12 35.57 14.95
N ASN A 110 21.16 36.30 14.54
CA ASN A 110 21.23 37.76 14.69
C ASN A 110 21.03 38.26 16.12
N GLY A 111 21.59 37.55 17.11
CA GLY A 111 21.43 37.89 18.52
C GLY A 111 20.04 37.56 19.08
N SER A 112 19.37 36.55 18.54
CA SER A 112 17.99 36.12 18.87
C SER A 112 16.89 37.05 18.34
N ASP A 113 17.19 37.87 17.32
CA ASP A 113 16.18 38.69 16.63
C ASP A 113 15.47 37.88 15.54
N CYS A 114 14.37 37.25 15.93
CA CYS A 114 13.55 36.41 15.04
C CYS A 114 12.89 37.19 13.90
N VAL A 115 12.68 38.49 14.03
CA VAL A 115 12.11 39.30 12.93
C VAL A 115 13.13 39.43 11.81
N SER A 116 14.38 39.76 12.16
CA SER A 116 15.46 39.87 11.18
C SER A 116 15.85 38.52 10.58
N SER A 117 16.01 37.47 11.41
CA SER A 117 16.27 36.11 10.92
C SER A 117 15.14 35.58 10.03
N GLY A 118 13.88 35.85 10.40
CA GLY A 118 12.72 35.51 9.59
C GLY A 118 12.69 36.24 8.25
N ALA A 119 13.12 37.50 8.21
CA ALA A 119 13.22 38.27 6.96
C ALA A 119 14.34 37.74 6.04
N GLU A 120 15.47 37.30 6.59
CA GLU A 120 16.54 36.65 5.83
C GLU A 120 16.08 35.30 5.26
N MET A 121 15.41 34.47 6.07
CA MET A 121 14.80 33.23 5.58
C MET A 121 13.77 33.49 4.47
N LEU A 122 12.91 34.50 4.64
CA LEU A 122 11.95 34.88 3.62
C LEU A 122 12.63 35.36 2.32
N ALA A 123 13.72 36.12 2.42
CA ALA A 123 14.47 36.55 1.25
C ALA A 123 15.10 35.36 0.51
N ALA A 124 15.66 34.39 1.25
CA ALA A 124 16.18 33.14 0.71
C ALA A 124 15.09 32.33 -0.02
N VAL A 125 13.94 32.11 0.60
CA VAL A 125 12.80 31.41 -0.02
C VAL A 125 12.30 32.16 -1.26
N ASN A 126 12.23 33.50 -1.22
CA ASN A 126 11.87 34.30 -2.39
C ASN A 126 12.88 34.17 -3.53
N GLY A 127 14.17 34.16 -3.22
CA GLY A 127 15.23 33.96 -4.22
C GLY A 127 15.13 32.59 -4.88
N PHE A 128 14.94 31.55 -4.07
CA PHE A 128 14.72 30.18 -4.54
C PHE A 128 13.49 30.09 -5.46
N ALA A 129 12.32 30.51 -4.96
CA ALA A 129 11.07 30.47 -5.72
C ALA A 129 11.12 31.36 -6.96
N GLY A 130 11.79 32.51 -6.91
CA GLY A 130 11.94 33.44 -8.04
C GLY A 130 12.86 32.93 -9.14
N GLY A 131 13.81 32.05 -8.81
CA GLY A 131 14.70 31.40 -9.79
C GLY A 131 14.01 30.30 -10.62
N ILE A 132 12.90 29.76 -10.13
CA ILE A 132 12.16 28.67 -10.79
C ILE A 132 11.31 29.24 -11.93
N GLN A 133 11.55 28.72 -13.14
CA GLN A 133 10.67 28.99 -14.27
C GLN A 133 9.38 28.16 -14.11
N PRO A 134 8.19 28.77 -14.23
CA PRO A 134 6.94 28.01 -14.21
C PRO A 134 6.91 26.98 -15.34
N THR A 135 6.47 25.76 -15.03
CA THR A 135 6.05 24.81 -16.03
C THR A 135 4.78 25.34 -16.68
N THR A 136 4.84 25.50 -18.01
CA THR A 136 3.70 25.95 -18.79
C THR A 136 2.83 24.78 -19.21
N VAL A 137 1.51 24.94 -19.13
CA VAL A 137 0.58 23.94 -19.65
C VAL A 137 0.79 23.78 -21.15
N ASP A 138 1.03 22.55 -21.64
CA ASP A 138 1.19 22.31 -23.08
C ASP A 138 -0.11 22.69 -23.81
N PRO A 139 -0.08 23.69 -24.71
CA PRO A 139 -1.28 24.19 -25.38
C PRO A 139 -1.93 23.15 -26.31
N ASN A 140 -1.25 22.05 -26.63
CA ASN A 140 -1.80 20.98 -27.46
C ASN A 140 -2.57 19.93 -26.65
N LEU A 141 -2.47 19.94 -25.32
CA LEU A 141 -3.21 19.00 -24.48
C LEU A 141 -4.71 19.22 -24.62
N ILE A 142 -5.44 18.11 -24.65
CA ILE A 142 -6.89 18.11 -24.47
C ILE A 142 -7.13 17.94 -22.99
N TYR A 143 -7.63 19.00 -22.34
CA TYR A 143 -7.80 19.02 -20.89
C TYR A 143 -9.21 19.46 -20.45
N SER A 144 -9.59 19.02 -19.24
CA SER A 144 -10.73 19.55 -18.48
C SER A 144 -10.39 20.91 -17.86
N LYS A 145 -11.39 21.61 -17.32
CA LYS A 145 -11.14 22.71 -16.39
C LYS A 145 -10.42 22.21 -15.13
N ALA A 146 -9.73 23.13 -14.47
CA ALA A 146 -8.92 22.85 -13.30
C ALA A 146 -9.75 22.98 -12.01
N VAL A 147 -9.42 22.17 -11.01
CA VAL A 147 -10.03 22.16 -9.67
C VAL A 147 -8.95 22.01 -8.62
N ARG A 148 -9.15 22.60 -7.44
CA ARG A 148 -8.34 22.31 -6.26
C ARG A 148 -9.13 21.43 -5.30
N LEU A 149 -8.46 20.79 -4.35
CA LEU A 149 -9.12 19.94 -3.37
C LEU A 149 -10.21 20.72 -2.59
N VAL A 150 -9.90 21.96 -2.21
CA VAL A 150 -10.80 22.90 -1.52
C VAL A 150 -11.97 23.43 -2.37
N ASP A 151 -11.91 23.28 -3.69
CA ASP A 151 -13.03 23.63 -4.58
C ASP A 151 -14.06 22.47 -4.66
N GLY A 152 -13.73 21.31 -4.08
CA GLY A 152 -14.57 20.12 -4.06
C GLY A 152 -15.76 20.18 -3.11
N THR A 153 -16.78 19.37 -3.40
CA THR A 153 -17.90 19.17 -2.47
C THR A 153 -17.48 18.15 -1.41
N LEU A 154 -17.57 18.50 -0.12
CA LEU A 154 -17.20 17.57 0.96
C LEU A 154 -18.04 16.28 0.87
N ALA A 155 -17.37 15.16 0.67
CA ALA A 155 -17.96 13.82 0.58
C ALA A 155 -17.97 13.10 1.95
N SER A 156 -17.10 13.49 2.87
CA SER A 156 -16.96 12.83 4.17
C SER A 156 -18.16 13.01 5.07
N GLY A 157 -18.61 11.90 5.68
CA GLY A 157 -19.71 11.90 6.65
C GLY A 157 -21.10 12.07 6.04
N GLY A 158 -21.22 12.09 4.71
CA GLY A 158 -22.51 11.97 4.03
C GLY A 158 -23.17 10.64 4.39
N ASN A 159 -24.48 10.66 4.66
CA ASN A 159 -25.24 9.48 5.07
C ASN A 159 -24.73 8.74 6.33
N ARG A 160 -23.83 9.31 7.14
CA ARG A 160 -23.40 8.72 8.41
C ARG A 160 -24.53 8.72 9.45
N TYR A 161 -24.62 7.67 10.27
CA TYR A 161 -25.50 7.62 11.44
C TYR A 161 -24.89 8.39 12.63
N GLU A 162 -25.49 9.53 12.99
CA GLU A 162 -25.01 10.43 14.06
C GLU A 162 -26.00 10.57 15.25
N ASN A 163 -27.22 10.03 15.16
CA ASN A 163 -28.31 10.36 16.09
C ASN A 163 -28.07 9.99 17.57
N ASP A 164 -27.22 9.00 17.84
CA ASP A 164 -26.90 8.55 19.21
C ASP A 164 -25.52 8.96 19.68
N GLN A 165 -24.84 9.81 18.91
CA GLN A 165 -23.53 10.30 19.25
C GLN A 165 -23.59 11.31 20.42
N ILE A 166 -22.72 11.12 21.40
CA ILE A 166 -22.61 12.00 22.58
C ILE A 166 -21.22 12.61 22.76
N ALA A 167 -20.25 12.18 21.97
CA ALA A 167 -18.95 12.81 21.80
C ALA A 167 -18.41 12.50 20.39
N LEU A 168 -17.76 13.48 19.75
CA LEU A 168 -17.21 13.36 18.39
C LEU A 168 -15.91 14.14 18.26
N TRP A 169 -14.87 13.49 17.75
CA TRP A 169 -13.64 14.15 17.32
C TRP A 169 -13.31 13.75 15.88
N GLU A 170 -13.47 14.72 14.97
CA GLU A 170 -13.10 14.58 13.56
C GLU A 170 -11.73 15.22 13.26
N PHE A 171 -11.09 15.84 14.26
CA PHE A 171 -9.75 16.44 14.16
C PHE A 171 -9.60 17.51 13.05
N LYS A 172 -10.70 18.19 12.72
CA LYS A 172 -10.74 19.28 11.71
C LYS A 172 -9.98 20.54 12.11
N THR A 173 -9.67 20.72 13.40
CA THR A 173 -8.95 21.92 13.88
C THR A 173 -7.56 22.05 13.24
N GLY A 174 -6.86 20.93 13.04
CA GLY A 174 -5.58 20.87 12.31
C GLY A 174 -4.38 21.58 12.94
N LEU A 175 -4.58 22.35 14.03
CA LEU A 175 -3.54 23.12 14.69
C LEU A 175 -3.84 23.36 16.18
N GLY A 176 -2.80 23.74 16.92
CA GLY A 176 -2.90 24.05 18.34
C GLY A 176 -2.97 22.80 19.24
N PRO A 177 -3.14 22.99 20.56
CA PRO A 177 -3.03 21.92 21.54
C PRO A 177 -4.38 21.28 21.91
N THR A 178 -5.43 21.47 21.10
CA THR A 178 -6.78 21.03 21.47
C THR A 178 -7.55 20.49 20.28
N ALA A 179 -8.09 19.27 20.44
CA ALA A 179 -9.09 18.69 19.55
C ALA A 179 -10.48 18.85 20.19
N PHE A 180 -11.38 19.55 19.51
CA PHE A 180 -12.70 19.91 20.06
C PHE A 180 -13.72 18.79 19.88
N ASP A 181 -14.57 18.58 20.87
CA ASP A 181 -15.75 17.71 20.77
C ASP A 181 -16.84 18.41 19.95
N THR A 182 -17.09 17.93 18.73
CA THR A 182 -18.04 18.53 17.78
C THR A 182 -19.41 17.87 17.78
N SER A 183 -19.71 17.00 18.76
CA SER A 183 -21.01 16.29 18.85
C SER A 183 -22.21 17.21 19.11
N GLY A 184 -21.97 18.42 19.64
CA GLY A 184 -23.02 19.35 20.05
C GLY A 184 -23.72 18.97 21.36
N VAL A 185 -23.19 18.00 22.12
CA VAL A 185 -23.73 17.56 23.41
C VAL A 185 -22.86 18.06 24.56
N ASP A 186 -23.43 18.91 25.42
CA ASP A 186 -22.73 19.47 26.58
C ASP A 186 -22.66 18.52 27.81
N PRO A 187 -21.62 18.62 28.64
CA PRO A 187 -20.39 19.37 28.40
C PRO A 187 -19.55 18.74 27.27
N ALA A 188 -19.02 19.57 26.37
CA ALA A 188 -18.07 19.14 25.36
C ALA A 188 -16.81 18.52 26.00
N ILE A 189 -16.42 17.33 25.56
CA ILE A 189 -15.19 16.65 26.02
C ILE A 189 -14.03 17.09 25.12
N ASP A 190 -13.59 18.34 25.25
CA ASP A 190 -12.43 18.82 24.49
C ASP A 190 -11.16 18.09 24.96
N LEU A 191 -10.38 17.58 24.01
CA LEU A 191 -9.17 16.80 24.28
C LEU A 191 -7.94 17.71 24.21
N ASN A 192 -7.21 17.78 25.32
CA ASN A 192 -5.90 18.43 25.38
C ASN A 192 -4.83 17.49 24.84
N LEU A 193 -4.02 17.98 23.90
CA LEU A 193 -2.93 17.22 23.26
C LEU A 193 -1.62 17.46 24.04
N THR A 194 -1.01 16.38 24.52
CA THR A 194 0.21 16.40 25.34
C THR A 194 1.20 15.33 24.89
N GLY A 195 2.50 15.57 25.08
CA GLY A 195 3.53 14.65 24.61
C GLY A 195 3.73 14.71 23.10
N ASP A 196 4.22 13.61 22.53
CA ASP A 196 4.38 13.45 21.08
C ASP A 196 3.03 13.24 20.39
N VAL A 197 2.33 14.35 20.13
CA VAL A 197 1.10 14.38 19.34
C VAL A 197 1.25 15.39 18.22
N THR A 198 1.01 14.94 16.99
CA THR A 198 1.08 15.79 15.79
C THR A 198 -0.24 15.75 15.05
N TRP A 199 -0.60 16.87 14.39
CA TRP A 199 -1.75 16.88 13.49
C TRP A 199 -1.40 16.13 12.20
N TYR A 200 -2.35 15.35 11.70
CA TYR A 200 -2.20 14.56 10.48
C TYR A 200 -2.97 15.21 9.33
N GLY A 201 -2.36 15.26 8.13
CA GLY A 201 -2.95 15.87 6.93
C GLY A 201 -4.28 15.19 6.53
N GLY A 202 -5.25 15.96 6.06
CA GLY A 202 -6.58 15.43 5.70
C GLY A 202 -7.46 15.05 6.90
N TRP A 203 -7.27 15.72 8.03
CA TRP A 203 -7.96 15.55 9.33
C TRP A 203 -7.54 14.31 10.12
N GLY A 204 -6.82 14.52 11.22
CA GLY A 204 -6.42 13.49 12.16
C GLY A 204 -5.39 13.96 13.17
N ILE A 205 -5.04 13.08 14.10
CA ILE A 205 -3.88 13.25 15.00
C ILE A 205 -3.06 11.97 15.02
N THR A 206 -1.73 12.09 15.05
CA THR A 206 -0.79 10.99 15.25
C THR A 206 -0.26 11.03 16.67
N ILE A 207 -0.30 9.90 17.35
CA ILE A 207 0.23 9.65 18.67
C ILE A 207 1.56 8.90 18.51
N GLY A 208 2.63 9.40 19.12
CA GLY A 208 3.95 8.79 19.05
C GLY A 208 4.65 8.69 20.41
N ALA A 209 5.92 8.30 20.35
CA ALA A 209 6.77 8.01 21.49
C ALA A 209 8.06 8.87 21.55
N GLU A 210 8.12 10.02 20.86
CA GLU A 210 9.33 10.84 20.80
C GLU A 210 9.84 11.21 22.21
N ALA A 211 11.10 10.89 22.46
CA ALA A 211 11.67 10.90 23.81
C ALA A 211 11.78 12.30 24.42
N SER A 212 11.98 13.34 23.61
CA SER A 212 12.07 14.73 24.08
C SER A 212 10.71 15.35 24.42
N ALA A 213 9.65 14.90 23.76
CA ALA A 213 8.27 15.32 24.00
C ALA A 213 7.57 14.47 25.10
N GLY A 214 7.98 13.22 25.27
CA GLY A 214 7.31 12.23 26.11
C GLY A 214 6.15 11.52 25.37
N PRO A 215 5.58 10.46 25.95
CA PRO A 215 4.57 9.65 25.26
C PRO A 215 3.33 10.48 24.93
N GLY A 216 2.90 10.42 23.67
CA GLY A 216 1.73 11.14 23.19
C GLY A 216 0.45 10.75 23.91
N LYS A 217 -0.45 11.73 24.09
CA LYS A 217 -1.76 11.55 24.73
C LYS A 217 -2.72 12.68 24.40
N ALA A 218 -3.94 12.34 24.00
CA ALA A 218 -5.06 13.28 23.88
C ALA A 218 -6.08 13.00 24.99
N GLN A 219 -6.33 13.95 25.89
CA GLN A 219 -7.09 13.70 27.12
C GLN A 219 -8.13 14.77 27.42
N GLY A 220 -9.35 14.33 27.74
CA GLY A 220 -10.42 15.18 28.25
C GLY A 220 -10.29 15.47 29.74
N SER A 221 -10.96 16.52 30.22
CA SER A 221 -11.06 16.74 31.68
C SER A 221 -11.96 15.68 32.33
N THR A 222 -11.71 15.36 33.60
CA THR A 222 -12.58 14.45 34.37
C THR A 222 -14.00 15.01 34.54
N VAL A 223 -14.12 16.34 34.62
CA VAL A 223 -15.43 17.02 34.74
C VAL A 223 -16.25 16.89 33.47
N ALA A 224 -15.66 17.14 32.29
CA ALA A 224 -16.39 16.95 31.03
C ALA A 224 -16.66 15.46 30.77
N SER A 225 -15.69 14.59 31.07
CA SER A 225 -15.81 13.15 30.85
C SER A 225 -16.88 12.48 31.72
N SER A 226 -17.33 13.09 32.83
CA SER A 226 -18.40 12.55 33.67
C SER A 226 -19.72 12.39 32.90
N LYS A 227 -19.91 13.17 31.82
CA LYS A 227 -21.02 13.02 30.85
C LYS A 227 -21.16 11.57 30.37
N LEU A 228 -20.04 10.89 30.12
CA LEU A 228 -20.06 9.51 29.65
C LEU A 228 -20.63 8.57 30.70
N HIS A 229 -20.26 8.73 31.97
CA HIS A 229 -20.87 7.96 33.05
C HIS A 229 -22.38 8.19 33.10
N ASP A 230 -22.80 9.45 33.16
CA ASP A 230 -24.21 9.78 33.40
C ASP A 230 -25.12 9.27 32.27
N ILE A 231 -24.74 9.50 31.02
CA ILE A 231 -25.54 9.09 29.86
C ILE A 231 -25.45 7.58 29.62
N LEU A 232 -24.27 6.98 29.68
CA LEU A 232 -24.11 5.57 29.32
C LEU A 232 -24.65 4.63 30.40
N VAL A 233 -24.52 4.99 31.68
CA VAL A 233 -25.13 4.20 32.77
C VAL A 233 -26.67 4.28 32.70
N GLU A 234 -27.22 5.44 32.35
CA GLU A 234 -28.67 5.59 32.13
C GLU A 234 -29.15 4.79 30.91
N ALA A 235 -28.42 4.86 29.79
CA ALA A 235 -28.77 4.13 28.56
C ALA A 235 -28.61 2.61 28.75
N GLY A 236 -27.64 2.17 29.55
CA GLY A 236 -27.31 0.77 29.80
C GLY A 236 -26.55 0.08 28.67
N GLU A 237 -26.37 0.74 27.53
CA GLU A 237 -25.70 0.25 26.33
C GLU A 237 -24.96 1.41 25.65
N PHE A 238 -23.94 1.09 24.86
CA PHE A 238 -23.11 2.11 24.20
C PHE A 238 -22.25 1.51 23.09
N SER A 239 -21.65 2.39 22.29
CA SER A 239 -20.62 2.03 21.33
C SER A 239 -19.43 2.98 21.39
N ILE A 240 -18.24 2.44 21.24
CA ILE A 240 -17.01 3.16 20.95
C ILE A 240 -16.75 2.97 19.47
N GLU A 241 -16.53 4.06 18.75
CA GLU A 241 -16.21 4.02 17.34
C GLU A 241 -14.92 4.80 17.08
N ALA A 242 -14.00 4.20 16.36
CA ALA A 242 -12.73 4.82 16.01
C ALA A 242 -12.32 4.46 14.58
N TRP A 243 -11.77 5.44 13.86
CA TRP A 243 -11.02 5.20 12.63
C TRP A 243 -9.55 5.41 12.93
N VAL A 244 -8.77 4.34 12.85
CA VAL A 244 -7.37 4.32 13.30
C VAL A 244 -6.43 3.70 12.28
N ILE A 245 -5.19 4.16 12.27
CA ILE A 245 -4.06 3.53 11.59
C ILE A 245 -3.04 3.16 12.68
N PRO A 246 -3.00 1.90 13.14
CA PRO A 246 -1.94 1.44 14.03
C PRO A 246 -0.56 1.67 13.39
N ALA A 247 0.41 2.18 14.15
CA ALA A 247 1.76 2.39 13.62
C ALA A 247 2.46 1.08 13.24
N ASN A 248 2.10 -0.02 13.90
CA ASN A 248 2.55 -1.38 13.64
C ASN A 248 1.63 -2.39 14.34
N VAL A 249 1.86 -3.68 14.07
CA VAL A 249 1.10 -4.83 14.59
C VAL A 249 1.79 -5.53 15.77
N THR A 250 2.79 -4.89 16.38
CA THR A 250 3.62 -5.49 17.45
C THR A 250 3.42 -4.84 18.82
N GLN A 251 2.53 -3.85 18.92
CA GLN A 251 2.20 -3.18 20.17
C GLN A 251 1.42 -4.11 21.11
N GLU A 252 1.73 -4.10 22.41
CA GLU A 252 1.09 -4.97 23.39
C GLU A 252 0.44 -4.18 24.51
N MET A 253 -0.83 -4.49 24.83
CA MET A 253 -1.60 -3.81 25.87
C MET A 253 -1.61 -2.28 25.68
N SER A 254 -1.70 -1.81 24.44
CA SER A 254 -1.62 -0.39 24.06
C SER A 254 -3.00 0.24 23.93
N ARG A 255 -3.27 1.34 24.62
CA ARG A 255 -4.62 1.90 24.81
C ARG A 255 -5.03 2.82 23.65
N ILE A 256 -6.01 2.39 22.87
CA ILE A 256 -6.57 3.20 21.76
C ILE A 256 -7.55 4.23 22.33
N VAL A 257 -8.62 3.79 22.99
CA VAL A 257 -9.62 4.66 23.64
C VAL A 257 -9.88 4.14 25.06
N SER A 258 -9.67 4.97 26.08
CA SER A 258 -9.88 4.56 27.48
C SER A 258 -10.69 5.58 28.28
N TYR A 259 -11.63 5.09 29.09
CA TYR A 259 -12.29 5.88 30.13
C TYR A 259 -11.91 5.32 31.50
N SER A 260 -10.88 5.90 32.09
CA SER A 260 -10.09 5.25 33.15
C SER A 260 -9.43 6.25 34.10
N ALA A 261 -8.94 5.73 35.23
CA ALA A 261 -8.08 6.46 36.17
C ALA A 261 -6.60 6.04 36.09
N GLY A 262 -6.27 5.03 35.27
CA GLY A 262 -4.94 4.43 35.18
C GLY A 262 -5.02 2.91 34.95
N GLN A 263 -3.85 2.26 34.97
CA GLN A 263 -3.69 0.85 34.57
C GLN A 263 -4.51 -0.20 35.33
N ASN A 264 -5.01 0.14 36.52
CA ASN A 264 -5.66 -0.83 37.43
C ASN A 264 -7.15 -0.54 37.66
N SER A 265 -7.69 0.51 37.05
CA SER A 265 -9.08 0.91 37.26
C SER A 265 -9.62 1.69 36.07
N ARG A 266 -10.55 1.05 35.34
CA ARG A 266 -11.24 1.62 34.19
C ARG A 266 -12.72 1.31 34.21
N ASN A 267 -13.50 2.14 33.52
CA ASN A 267 -14.86 1.79 33.12
C ASN A 267 -14.82 0.98 31.82
N PHE A 268 -14.08 1.46 30.83
CA PHE A 268 -13.80 0.72 29.61
C PHE A 268 -12.44 1.08 28.99
N THR A 269 -11.94 0.19 28.14
CA THR A 269 -10.80 0.42 27.25
C THR A 269 -11.00 -0.38 25.96
N LEU A 270 -10.82 0.27 24.80
CA LEU A 270 -10.46 -0.37 23.54
C LEU A 270 -8.94 -0.27 23.39
N GLN A 271 -8.27 -1.39 23.14
CA GLN A 271 -6.81 -1.47 23.06
C GLN A 271 -6.35 -2.40 21.95
N GLN A 272 -5.05 -2.37 21.69
CA GLN A 272 -4.34 -3.30 20.82
C GLN A 272 -3.47 -4.26 21.64
N THR A 273 -3.49 -5.54 21.27
CA THR A 273 -2.46 -6.53 21.64
C THR A 273 -2.04 -7.30 20.40
N LEU A 274 -0.83 -7.06 19.91
CA LEU A 274 -0.31 -7.57 18.65
C LEU A 274 -1.29 -7.29 17.49
N TYR A 275 -1.80 -8.36 16.85
CA TYR A 275 -2.76 -8.33 15.76
C TYR A 275 -4.23 -8.28 16.23
N ASN A 276 -4.49 -8.06 17.51
CA ASN A 276 -5.84 -8.05 18.06
C ASN A 276 -6.29 -6.68 18.54
N TYR A 277 -7.59 -6.44 18.35
CA TYR A 277 -8.33 -5.45 19.14
C TYR A 277 -8.92 -6.13 20.36
N ASP A 278 -8.71 -5.51 21.53
CA ASP A 278 -9.29 -5.99 22.78
C ASP A 278 -10.23 -4.94 23.40
N PHE A 279 -11.37 -5.41 23.91
CA PHE A 279 -12.36 -4.60 24.59
C PHE A 279 -12.52 -5.03 26.05
N LEU A 280 -12.08 -4.15 26.95
CA LEU A 280 -12.17 -4.31 28.40
C LEU A 280 -13.31 -3.44 28.93
N LEU A 281 -14.12 -4.01 29.81
CA LEU A 281 -15.33 -3.38 30.31
C LEU A 281 -15.59 -3.79 31.75
N ARG A 282 -15.75 -2.80 32.64
CA ARG A 282 -16.25 -3.03 33.99
C ARG A 282 -17.77 -3.20 33.94
N SER A 283 -18.30 -4.29 34.49
CA SER A 283 -19.74 -4.49 34.64
C SER A 283 -20.05 -5.09 36.02
N ASN A 284 -21.33 -5.32 36.31
CA ASN A 284 -21.75 -6.10 37.48
C ASN A 284 -22.02 -7.58 37.16
N ALA A 285 -21.58 -8.07 36.00
CA ALA A 285 -21.73 -9.48 35.63
C ALA A 285 -21.14 -10.37 36.72
N ALA A 286 -21.87 -11.41 37.10
CA ALA A 286 -21.50 -12.33 38.15
C ALA A 286 -21.85 -13.77 37.77
N ASP A 287 -21.11 -14.72 38.31
CA ASP A 287 -21.41 -16.14 38.16
C ASP A 287 -22.70 -16.53 38.92
N ALA A 288 -23.12 -17.79 38.81
CA ALA A 288 -24.29 -18.31 39.51
C ALA A 288 -24.20 -18.20 41.05
N ASN A 289 -23.02 -17.96 41.61
CA ASN A 289 -22.76 -17.79 43.04
C ASN A 289 -22.66 -16.31 43.45
N GLY A 290 -22.84 -15.36 42.52
CA GLY A 290 -22.71 -13.93 42.78
C GLY A 290 -21.28 -13.41 42.88
N THR A 291 -20.29 -14.19 42.42
CA THR A 291 -18.90 -13.73 42.34
C THR A 291 -18.73 -12.88 41.08
N PRO A 292 -18.19 -11.64 41.19
CA PRO A 292 -17.98 -10.78 40.02
C PRO A 292 -17.11 -11.45 38.96
N LEU A 293 -17.58 -11.41 37.71
CA LEU A 293 -16.85 -11.92 36.55
C LEU A 293 -15.92 -10.87 35.94
N THR A 294 -16.08 -9.59 36.30
CA THR A 294 -15.18 -8.52 35.88
C THR A 294 -14.42 -7.91 37.05
N THR A 295 -13.13 -7.62 36.84
CA THR A 295 -12.32 -6.86 37.81
C THR A 295 -12.68 -5.36 37.78
N LEU A 296 -12.15 -4.58 38.72
CA LEU A 296 -12.18 -3.11 38.62
C LEU A 296 -11.48 -2.61 37.35
N ASN A 297 -10.62 -3.42 36.74
CA ASN A 297 -9.92 -3.07 35.53
C ASN A 297 -10.62 -3.58 34.26
N GLY A 298 -11.82 -4.14 34.38
CA GLY A 298 -12.59 -4.64 33.24
C GLY A 298 -12.04 -5.93 32.63
N ASP A 299 -11.18 -6.67 33.34
CA ASP A 299 -10.72 -8.00 32.94
C ASP A 299 -11.80 -9.06 33.25
N PRO A 300 -11.91 -10.14 32.45
CA PRO A 300 -11.11 -10.44 31.26
C PRO A 300 -11.56 -9.63 30.03
N GLN A 301 -10.63 -9.39 29.11
CA GLN A 301 -10.90 -8.73 27.84
C GLN A 301 -11.69 -9.63 26.88
N LEU A 302 -12.47 -9.02 25.98
CA LEU A 302 -12.94 -9.66 24.75
C LEU A 302 -11.95 -9.31 23.64
N SER A 303 -11.46 -10.30 22.90
CA SER A 303 -10.49 -10.10 21.81
C SER A 303 -11.05 -10.55 20.46
N THR A 304 -10.55 -9.98 19.39
CA THR A 304 -10.64 -10.57 18.04
C THR A 304 -9.92 -11.94 18.01
N PRO A 305 -10.20 -12.83 17.03
CA PRO A 305 -9.52 -14.11 16.90
C PRO A 305 -8.03 -13.96 16.53
N ASP A 306 -7.15 -14.58 17.33
CA ASP A 306 -5.69 -14.50 17.13
C ASP A 306 -5.24 -14.98 15.74
N ALA A 307 -5.89 -16.02 15.21
CA ALA A 307 -5.50 -16.66 13.94
C ALA A 307 -5.87 -15.83 12.70
N ASP A 308 -6.76 -14.84 12.85
CA ASP A 308 -7.29 -14.06 11.73
C ASP A 308 -6.46 -12.78 11.49
N GLU A 309 -5.52 -12.47 12.39
CA GLU A 309 -4.65 -11.29 12.31
C GLU A 309 -5.42 -10.00 11.95
N VAL A 310 -6.56 -9.78 12.62
CA VAL A 310 -7.57 -8.77 12.20
C VAL A 310 -7.02 -7.34 12.17
N LEU A 311 -6.22 -6.96 13.16
CA LEU A 311 -5.62 -5.63 13.23
C LEU A 311 -4.42 -5.54 12.26
N GLN A 312 -4.44 -4.52 11.42
CA GLN A 312 -3.44 -4.26 10.40
C GLN A 312 -2.89 -2.84 10.54
N ALA A 313 -1.66 -2.60 10.06
CA ALA A 313 -1.04 -1.27 10.04
C ALA A 313 -1.56 -0.40 8.87
N THR A 314 -2.88 -0.39 8.67
CA THR A 314 -3.60 0.36 7.64
C THR A 314 -4.82 1.06 8.27
N LEU A 315 -5.48 1.95 7.54
CA LEU A 315 -6.70 2.59 8.05
C LEU A 315 -7.79 1.53 8.25
N GLN A 316 -8.28 1.43 9.48
CA GLN A 316 -9.36 0.51 9.87
C GLN A 316 -10.44 1.26 10.64
N HIS A 317 -11.69 0.90 10.37
CA HIS A 317 -12.86 1.31 11.17
C HIS A 317 -13.12 0.27 12.23
N VAL A 318 -13.04 0.65 13.50
CA VAL A 318 -13.21 -0.27 14.63
C VAL A 318 -14.36 0.21 15.48
N VAL A 319 -15.33 -0.67 15.73
CA VAL A 319 -16.47 -0.39 16.60
C VAL A 319 -16.57 -1.45 17.69
N ALA A 320 -16.52 -1.02 18.95
CA ALA A 320 -16.78 -1.87 20.10
C ALA A 320 -18.14 -1.52 20.69
N THR A 321 -19.08 -2.47 20.70
CA THR A 321 -20.45 -2.26 21.21
C THR A 321 -20.67 -3.04 22.50
N PHE A 322 -21.48 -2.52 23.41
CA PHE A 322 -21.97 -3.25 24.57
C PHE A 322 -23.48 -3.10 24.72
N SER A 323 -24.18 -4.22 24.92
CA SER A 323 -25.58 -4.24 25.39
C SER A 323 -25.75 -5.15 26.61
N PRO A 324 -26.75 -4.90 27.48
CA PRO A 324 -27.01 -5.75 28.65
C PRO A 324 -27.38 -7.19 28.32
N VAL A 325 -27.82 -7.46 27.10
CA VAL A 325 -28.28 -8.78 26.66
C VAL A 325 -27.19 -9.51 25.90
N ASP A 326 -26.58 -8.86 24.91
CA ASP A 326 -25.62 -9.48 24.01
C ASP A 326 -24.17 -9.39 24.51
N GLY A 327 -23.91 -8.61 25.55
CA GLY A 327 -22.56 -8.39 26.06
C GLY A 327 -21.73 -7.51 25.13
N ARG A 328 -20.42 -7.74 25.09
CA ARG A 328 -19.49 -6.98 24.24
C ARG A 328 -19.41 -7.60 22.85
N LYS A 329 -19.21 -6.75 21.84
CA LYS A 329 -18.86 -7.16 20.47
C LYS A 329 -17.82 -6.20 19.90
N ILE A 330 -17.04 -6.70 18.94
CA ILE A 330 -16.04 -5.93 18.19
C ILE A 330 -16.31 -6.13 16.70
N TYR A 331 -16.42 -5.02 15.98
CA TYR A 331 -16.54 -4.97 14.54
C TYR A 331 -15.32 -4.26 13.96
N VAL A 332 -14.81 -4.75 12.83
CA VAL A 332 -13.72 -4.13 12.07
C VAL A 332 -14.15 -4.03 10.62
N ASN A 333 -14.05 -2.83 10.04
CA ASN A 333 -14.42 -2.52 8.67
C ASN A 333 -15.86 -2.94 8.31
N GLY A 334 -16.81 -2.70 9.23
CA GLY A 334 -18.21 -3.07 9.03
C GLY A 334 -18.55 -4.52 9.41
N GLU A 335 -17.57 -5.40 9.61
CA GLU A 335 -17.81 -6.83 9.85
C GLU A 335 -17.66 -7.21 11.33
N LEU A 336 -18.52 -8.11 11.82
CA LEU A 336 -18.41 -8.67 13.18
C LEU A 336 -17.25 -9.68 13.24
N VAL A 337 -16.23 -9.37 14.05
CA VAL A 337 -14.95 -10.13 14.09
C VAL A 337 -14.59 -10.56 15.51
N THR A 338 -15.58 -10.82 16.35
CA THR A 338 -15.35 -11.06 17.78
C THR A 338 -15.43 -12.53 18.16
N GLN A 339 -14.62 -12.95 19.15
CA GLN A 339 -14.75 -14.28 19.76
C GLN A 339 -15.97 -14.35 20.69
N THR A 340 -16.28 -15.54 21.21
CA THR A 340 -17.33 -15.66 22.25
C THR A 340 -16.92 -14.86 23.48
N ASP A 341 -17.79 -13.94 23.94
CA ASP A 341 -17.51 -13.12 25.12
C ASP A 341 -17.36 -14.01 26.38
N PRO A 342 -16.20 -13.97 27.07
CA PRO A 342 -16.01 -14.70 28.32
C PRO A 342 -16.87 -14.15 29.47
N VAL A 343 -17.46 -12.95 29.32
CA VAL A 343 -18.30 -12.30 30.32
C VAL A 343 -19.72 -12.15 29.75
N PRO A 344 -20.77 -12.66 30.43
CA PRO A 344 -22.13 -12.46 29.99
C PRO A 344 -22.54 -10.98 30.09
N GLY A 345 -23.64 -10.61 29.42
CA GLY A 345 -24.24 -9.29 29.55
C GLY A 345 -24.53 -8.89 31.01
N GLY A 346 -24.58 -7.59 31.26
CA GLY A 346 -24.72 -7.03 32.61
C GLY A 346 -25.11 -5.56 32.57
N THR A 347 -24.94 -4.86 33.68
CA THR A 347 -25.21 -3.42 33.81
C THR A 347 -23.94 -2.64 34.13
N LEU A 348 -23.99 -1.33 33.86
CA LEU A 348 -22.87 -0.40 34.05
C LEU A 348 -22.89 0.29 35.44
N VAL A 349 -23.76 -0.14 36.35
CA VAL A 349 -23.87 0.41 37.73
C VAL A 349 -22.54 0.58 38.48
N PRO A 350 -21.51 -0.29 38.36
CA PRO A 350 -20.25 -0.12 39.10
C PRO A 350 -19.27 0.91 38.48
N TRP A 351 -19.69 1.63 37.43
CA TRP A 351 -18.86 2.66 36.80
C TRP A 351 -18.58 3.83 37.73
N GLN A 352 -17.48 4.52 37.50
CA GLN A 352 -17.08 5.72 38.25
C GLN A 352 -17.18 6.95 37.35
N SER A 353 -17.70 8.05 37.86
CA SER A 353 -17.89 9.29 37.10
C SER A 353 -16.67 10.21 37.08
N ASN A 354 -15.65 9.96 37.90
CA ASN A 354 -14.49 10.82 38.11
C ASN A 354 -13.27 10.46 37.24
N PHE A 355 -13.44 9.60 36.23
CA PHE A 355 -12.39 9.21 35.30
C PHE A 355 -12.27 10.21 34.14
N ALA A 356 -11.18 10.14 33.38
CA ALA A 356 -10.98 10.93 32.18
C ALA A 356 -11.09 10.03 30.94
N LEU A 357 -11.66 10.57 29.85
CA LEU A 357 -11.52 9.94 28.54
C LEU A 357 -10.14 10.29 27.95
N VAL A 358 -9.46 9.28 27.42
CA VAL A 358 -8.11 9.37 26.87
C VAL A 358 -8.04 8.63 25.53
N LEU A 359 -7.40 9.24 24.54
CA LEU A 359 -7.03 8.60 23.27
C LEU A 359 -5.51 8.40 23.19
N GLY A 360 -5.10 7.25 22.67
CA GLY A 360 -3.71 6.90 22.39
C GLY A 360 -2.83 6.58 23.60
N ASN A 361 -3.40 6.60 24.81
CA ASN A 361 -2.66 6.30 26.02
C ASN A 361 -3.60 5.99 27.19
N GLU A 362 -3.01 5.79 28.37
CA GLU A 362 -3.68 5.71 29.65
C GLU A 362 -3.62 7.06 30.38
N ALA A 363 -4.53 7.30 31.34
CA ALA A 363 -4.52 8.51 32.17
C ALA A 363 -3.16 8.70 32.89
N SER A 364 -2.50 7.59 33.27
CA SER A 364 -1.17 7.54 33.87
C SER A 364 0.01 7.58 32.88
N SER A 365 -0.24 7.70 31.56
CA SER A 365 0.78 7.77 30.50
C SER A 365 1.68 6.53 30.33
N ASP A 366 1.22 5.36 30.78
CA ASP A 366 1.96 4.08 30.79
C ASP A 366 1.25 2.97 29.99
N GLY A 367 0.38 3.36 29.06
CA GLY A 367 -0.32 2.46 28.14
C GLY A 367 -0.32 3.00 26.72
N LEU A 368 0.82 3.53 26.27
CA LEU A 368 0.96 4.21 24.98
C LEU A 368 0.50 3.32 23.82
N TRP A 369 -0.32 3.89 22.96
CA TRP A 369 -0.62 3.37 21.64
C TRP A 369 -0.08 4.36 20.60
N GLU A 370 0.77 3.85 19.72
CA GLU A 370 1.34 4.58 18.61
C GLU A 370 0.50 4.35 17.34
N GLY A 371 0.14 5.44 16.68
CA GLY A 371 -0.69 5.37 15.48
C GLY A 371 -1.46 6.66 15.26
N THR A 372 -2.33 6.66 14.26
CA THR A 372 -3.09 7.84 13.84
C THR A 372 -4.58 7.64 14.08
N PHE A 373 -5.25 8.62 14.67
CA PHE A 373 -6.70 8.74 14.69
C PHE A 373 -7.17 9.62 13.55
N ARG A 374 -8.15 9.14 12.78
CA ARG A 374 -8.90 9.92 11.77
C ARG A 374 -10.27 10.37 12.30
N LEU A 375 -10.85 9.58 13.21
CA LEU A 375 -12.07 9.92 13.95
C LEU A 375 -12.16 9.10 15.23
N ALA A 376 -12.74 9.69 16.27
CA ALA A 376 -13.20 8.97 17.45
C ALA A 376 -14.60 9.45 17.85
N ALA A 377 -15.46 8.54 18.28
CA ALA A 377 -16.84 8.84 18.68
C ALA A 377 -17.31 7.91 19.79
N ILE A 378 -18.21 8.43 20.63
CA ILE A 378 -18.93 7.64 21.63
C ILE A 378 -20.43 7.78 21.37
N HIS A 379 -21.12 6.64 21.29
CA HIS A 379 -22.57 6.57 21.07
C HIS A 379 -23.26 6.04 22.31
N ARG A 380 -24.43 6.59 22.66
CA ARG A 380 -25.27 6.16 23.79
C ARG A 380 -26.12 4.91 23.52
N ARG A 381 -25.90 4.26 22.38
CA ARG A 381 -26.58 3.02 21.96
C ARG A 381 -25.55 2.02 21.49
N ALA A 382 -25.86 0.73 21.64
CA ALA A 382 -25.19 -0.31 20.86
C ALA A 382 -25.62 -0.13 19.40
N LEU A 383 -24.69 0.26 18.53
CA LEU A 383 -24.97 0.40 17.10
C LEU A 383 -25.32 -0.97 16.52
N SER A 384 -26.35 -0.99 15.68
CA SER A 384 -26.68 -2.17 14.87
C SER A 384 -25.64 -2.38 13.77
N GLU A 385 -25.56 -3.61 13.26
CA GLU A 385 -24.65 -3.95 12.15
C GLU A 385 -24.89 -3.05 10.94
N GLU A 386 -26.16 -2.80 10.59
CA GLU A 386 -26.52 -1.91 9.48
C GLU A 386 -26.03 -0.47 9.69
N GLN A 387 -26.10 0.05 10.93
CA GLN A 387 -25.58 1.38 11.26
C GLN A 387 -24.05 1.42 11.23
N ILE A 388 -23.39 0.32 11.62
CA ILE A 388 -21.93 0.21 11.59
C ILE A 388 -21.46 0.17 10.13
N THR A 389 -22.08 -0.65 9.27
CA THR A 389 -21.80 -0.68 7.84
C THR A 389 -22.07 0.69 7.20
N GLN A 390 -23.19 1.33 7.53
CA GLN A 390 -23.50 2.68 7.06
C GLN A 390 -22.40 3.70 7.44
N ASN A 391 -21.87 3.62 8.67
CA ASN A 391 -20.78 4.49 9.11
C ASN A 391 -19.43 4.13 8.49
N PHE A 392 -19.20 2.86 8.17
CA PHE A 392 -18.03 2.38 7.45
C PHE A 392 -18.02 2.90 6.01
N ASP A 393 -19.14 2.73 5.29
CA ASP A 393 -19.33 3.16 3.91
C ASP A 393 -19.24 4.68 3.76
N ALA A 394 -19.72 5.43 4.76
CA ALA A 394 -19.58 6.90 4.82
C ALA A 394 -18.11 7.37 4.92
N GLY A 395 -17.19 6.50 5.34
CA GLY A 395 -15.76 6.79 5.45
C GLY A 395 -15.39 7.85 6.50
N VAL A 396 -14.17 8.35 6.41
CA VAL A 396 -13.58 9.34 7.33
C VAL A 396 -12.55 10.22 6.62
N GLY A 397 -12.16 11.32 7.26
CA GLY A 397 -11.08 12.19 6.79
C GLY A 397 -11.61 13.30 5.89
N GLU A 398 -10.71 14.00 5.22
CA GLU A 398 -11.02 15.08 4.30
C GLU A 398 -11.17 14.55 2.86
N ARG A 399 -12.37 14.09 2.51
CA ARG A 399 -12.73 13.53 1.21
C ARG A 399 -13.67 14.47 0.47
N PHE A 400 -13.43 14.66 -0.82
CA PHE A 400 -14.17 15.55 -1.68
C PHE A 400 -14.60 14.87 -2.96
N TYR A 401 -15.78 15.25 -3.46
CA TYR A 401 -16.14 15.09 -4.85
C TYR A 401 -15.53 16.24 -5.65
N LEU A 402 -14.56 15.91 -6.50
CA LEU A 402 -13.94 16.84 -7.45
C LEU A 402 -14.61 16.68 -8.81
N LEU A 403 -15.07 17.79 -9.37
CA LEU A 403 -15.85 17.84 -10.62
C LEU A 403 -15.03 18.50 -11.72
N PHE A 404 -14.38 17.70 -12.56
CA PHE A 404 -13.60 18.19 -13.69
C PHE A 404 -14.54 18.51 -14.87
N ASP A 405 -14.75 19.80 -15.14
CA ASP A 405 -15.65 20.23 -16.23
C ASP A 405 -15.04 19.91 -17.60
N ILE A 406 -15.79 19.16 -18.40
CA ILE A 406 -15.44 18.81 -19.79
C ILE A 406 -16.44 19.38 -20.81
N SER A 407 -17.40 20.18 -20.37
CA SER A 407 -18.56 20.63 -21.16
C SER A 407 -18.16 21.28 -22.49
N GLU A 408 -17.21 22.22 -22.46
CA GLU A 408 -16.73 22.91 -23.67
C GLU A 408 -16.06 21.95 -24.66
N ARG A 409 -15.40 20.88 -24.16
CA ARG A 409 -14.68 19.91 -24.99
C ARG A 409 -15.62 18.98 -25.75
N ILE A 410 -16.82 18.76 -25.23
CA ILE A 410 -17.84 17.88 -25.80
C ILE A 410 -19.00 18.67 -26.44
N GLY A 411 -18.86 20.00 -26.56
CA GLY A 411 -19.90 20.87 -27.14
C GLY A 411 -21.16 21.04 -26.29
N ALA A 412 -21.12 20.73 -25.00
CA ALA A 412 -22.20 20.96 -24.04
C ALA A 412 -22.18 22.40 -23.48
N PRO A 413 -23.29 22.91 -22.92
CA PRO A 413 -23.28 24.19 -22.21
C PRO A 413 -22.26 24.16 -21.05
N VAL A 414 -21.53 25.26 -20.84
CA VAL A 414 -20.51 25.35 -19.78
C VAL A 414 -21.05 24.90 -18.42
N GLN A 415 -20.23 24.22 -17.62
CA GLN A 415 -20.59 23.74 -16.28
C GLN A 415 -21.83 22.83 -16.24
N THR A 416 -21.96 21.91 -17.20
CA THR A 416 -23.05 20.92 -17.21
C THR A 416 -22.56 19.48 -17.11
N SER A 417 -21.43 19.15 -17.72
CA SER A 417 -20.91 17.79 -17.88
C SER A 417 -19.52 17.65 -17.26
N TYR A 418 -19.35 16.63 -16.40
CA TYR A 418 -18.18 16.50 -15.54
C TYR A 418 -17.65 15.08 -15.51
N VAL A 419 -16.34 14.94 -15.37
CA VAL A 419 -15.73 13.75 -14.78
C VAL A 419 -15.59 14.00 -13.28
N LEU A 420 -16.29 13.20 -12.48
CA LEU A 420 -16.28 13.26 -11.02
C LEU A 420 -15.24 12.27 -10.47
N PHE A 421 -14.48 12.70 -9.47
CA PHE A 421 -13.62 11.83 -8.66
C PHE A 421 -13.96 11.95 -7.19
N GLU A 422 -13.86 10.83 -6.46
CA GLU A 422 -13.69 10.84 -5.01
C GLU A 422 -12.20 11.07 -4.71
N ALA A 423 -11.83 12.27 -4.29
CA ALA A 423 -10.45 12.63 -3.95
C ALA A 423 -10.28 12.90 -2.46
N GLN A 424 -9.15 12.48 -1.88
CA GLN A 424 -8.80 12.80 -0.50
C GLN A 424 -7.31 12.97 -0.34
N GLN A 425 -6.89 13.74 0.67
CA GLN A 425 -5.53 13.64 1.15
C GLN A 425 -5.35 12.27 1.83
N PHE A 426 -4.61 11.37 1.15
CA PHE A 426 -4.41 9.99 1.58
C PHE A 426 -3.51 9.93 2.82
N ASP A 427 -2.42 10.69 2.77
CA ASP A 427 -1.52 10.92 3.89
C ASP A 427 -0.87 12.32 3.79
N SER A 428 0.14 12.57 4.61
CA SER A 428 0.89 13.84 4.61
C SER A 428 1.68 14.12 3.32
N PHE A 429 1.73 13.18 2.37
CA PHE A 429 2.57 13.20 1.18
C PHE A 429 1.83 12.89 -0.13
N ALA A 430 0.58 12.47 -0.09
CA ALA A 430 -0.14 12.03 -1.27
C ALA A 430 -1.65 12.28 -1.23
N TYR A 431 -2.24 12.37 -2.42
CA TYR A 431 -3.67 12.32 -2.66
C TYR A 431 -4.07 10.96 -3.20
N LEU A 432 -5.25 10.49 -2.81
CA LEU A 432 -5.92 9.36 -3.44
C LEU A 432 -7.06 9.93 -4.29
N PHE A 433 -7.02 9.62 -5.59
CA PHE A 433 -8.12 9.82 -6.53
C PHE A 433 -8.74 8.46 -6.81
N ASP A 434 -10.02 8.31 -6.53
CA ASP A 434 -10.74 7.05 -6.66
C ASP A 434 -12.09 7.27 -7.32
N LYS A 435 -12.69 6.17 -7.80
CA LYS A 435 -14.04 6.12 -8.36
C LYS A 435 -14.33 7.21 -9.40
N PRO A 436 -13.63 7.25 -10.55
CA PRO A 436 -13.98 8.17 -11.62
C PRO A 436 -15.39 7.85 -12.17
N HIS A 437 -16.23 8.87 -12.26
CA HIS A 437 -17.59 8.78 -12.82
C HIS A 437 -17.80 9.87 -13.87
N PHE A 438 -18.59 9.59 -14.90
CA PHE A 438 -19.16 10.64 -15.74
C PHE A 438 -20.54 11.04 -15.20
N THR A 439 -20.78 12.35 -15.08
CA THR A 439 -22.03 12.86 -14.49
C THR A 439 -22.39 14.25 -15.02
N THR A 440 -23.63 14.67 -14.76
CA THR A 440 -24.13 16.01 -15.11
C THR A 440 -24.87 16.66 -13.95
N LEU A 441 -24.73 17.96 -13.78
CA LEU A 441 -25.44 18.71 -12.72
C LEU A 441 -26.77 19.32 -13.18
N ASP A 442 -27.01 19.41 -14.49
CA ASP A 442 -28.22 20.01 -15.08
C ASP A 442 -29.31 18.97 -15.40
N GLY A 443 -29.04 17.69 -15.13
CA GLY A 443 -29.95 16.57 -15.42
C GLY A 443 -30.02 16.19 -16.90
N SER A 444 -29.09 16.68 -17.73
CA SER A 444 -28.96 16.23 -19.11
C SER A 444 -28.45 14.78 -19.19
N THR A 445 -28.69 14.11 -20.31
CA THR A 445 -28.23 12.72 -20.51
C THR A 445 -27.44 12.60 -21.82
N PRO A 446 -26.18 13.08 -21.86
CA PRO A 446 -25.32 12.97 -23.03
C PRO A 446 -25.08 11.51 -23.43
N GLN A 447 -24.82 11.26 -24.72
CA GLN A 447 -24.67 9.91 -25.28
C GLN A 447 -23.56 9.89 -26.34
N GLY A 448 -22.86 8.76 -26.43
CA GLY A 448 -21.97 8.45 -27.56
C GLY A 448 -20.69 9.28 -27.62
N ILE A 449 -20.26 9.87 -26.51
CA ILE A 449 -19.03 10.67 -26.44
C ILE A 449 -17.85 9.72 -26.24
N SER A 450 -16.88 9.72 -27.16
CA SER A 450 -15.69 8.88 -27.01
C SER A 450 -14.70 9.49 -26.02
N MET A 451 -14.20 8.69 -25.07
CA MET A 451 -13.13 9.09 -24.14
C MET A 451 -12.02 8.03 -24.14
N GLN A 452 -10.76 8.45 -24.34
CA GLN A 452 -9.60 7.57 -24.29
C GLN A 452 -8.42 8.21 -23.57
N GLY A 453 -7.66 7.39 -22.83
CA GLY A 453 -6.36 7.74 -22.30
C GLY A 453 -6.37 8.86 -21.25
N MET A 454 -7.33 8.81 -20.32
CA MET A 454 -7.48 9.80 -19.26
C MET A 454 -6.29 9.77 -18.30
N ARG A 455 -5.72 10.93 -17.99
CA ARG A 455 -4.64 11.08 -16.99
C ARG A 455 -4.94 12.24 -16.04
N VAL A 456 -4.43 12.15 -14.82
CA VAL A 456 -4.52 13.25 -13.85
C VAL A 456 -3.25 14.09 -13.97
N ALA A 457 -3.44 15.37 -14.24
CA ALA A 457 -2.40 16.37 -14.26
C ALA A 457 -2.52 17.27 -13.02
N MET A 458 -1.40 17.79 -12.57
CA MET A 458 -1.31 18.63 -11.40
C MET A 458 -0.30 19.75 -11.67
N ASN A 459 -0.63 20.97 -11.23
CA ASN A 459 0.33 22.08 -11.23
C ASN A 459 1.00 22.29 -12.59
N GLY A 460 0.19 22.47 -13.63
CA GLY A 460 0.64 22.81 -14.97
C GLY A 460 1.22 21.66 -15.81
N GLN A 461 1.33 20.43 -15.26
CA GLN A 461 1.89 19.28 -15.98
C GLN A 461 1.22 17.96 -15.61
N GLU A 462 1.41 16.94 -16.44
CA GLU A 462 0.92 15.60 -16.11
C GLU A 462 1.71 14.98 -14.96
N ALA A 463 1.03 14.33 -14.03
CA ALA A 463 1.73 13.66 -12.94
C ALA A 463 2.53 12.47 -13.50
N PRO A 464 3.81 12.31 -13.10
CA PRO A 464 4.70 11.28 -13.68
C PRO A 464 4.35 9.85 -13.21
N VAL A 465 3.58 9.73 -12.13
CA VAL A 465 3.17 8.46 -11.51
C VAL A 465 1.69 8.53 -11.14
N GLY A 466 1.09 7.37 -10.80
CA GLY A 466 -0.32 7.32 -10.40
C GLY A 466 -1.30 7.45 -11.56
N GLN A 467 -0.95 6.98 -12.76
CA GLN A 467 -1.78 7.11 -13.97
C GLN A 467 -2.59 5.85 -14.27
N SER A 468 -3.32 5.34 -13.27
CA SER A 468 -4.15 4.12 -13.40
C SER A 468 -5.21 4.21 -14.51
N TYR A 469 -5.61 5.43 -14.87
CA TYR A 469 -6.66 5.74 -15.85
C TYR A 469 -6.14 5.85 -17.29
N ALA A 470 -4.82 5.78 -17.50
CA ALA A 470 -4.17 6.05 -18.79
C ALA A 470 -4.57 5.08 -19.92
N ASN A 471 -5.16 3.92 -19.58
CA ASN A 471 -5.58 2.91 -20.55
C ASN A 471 -7.11 2.87 -20.71
N LEU A 472 -7.85 3.82 -20.15
CA LEU A 472 -9.31 3.86 -20.29
C LEU A 472 -9.71 4.07 -21.75
N ILE A 473 -10.70 3.30 -22.19
CA ILE A 473 -11.35 3.42 -23.49
C ILE A 473 -12.85 3.27 -23.22
N GLU A 474 -13.55 4.40 -23.13
CA GLU A 474 -14.94 4.45 -22.72
C GLU A 474 -15.80 5.23 -23.72
N ALA A 475 -17.10 4.92 -23.72
CA ALA A 475 -18.13 5.73 -24.35
C ALA A 475 -19.00 6.33 -23.25
N LEU A 476 -19.00 7.66 -23.12
CA LEU A 476 -19.76 8.35 -22.08
C LEU A 476 -21.24 8.41 -22.50
N ASP A 477 -22.11 7.87 -21.66
CA ASP A 477 -23.53 7.69 -21.90
C ASP A 477 -24.32 7.67 -20.59
N LEU A 478 -25.17 8.68 -20.37
CA LEU A 478 -26.06 8.80 -19.21
C LEU A 478 -27.52 8.41 -19.53
N SER A 479 -27.77 7.77 -20.66
CA SER A 479 -29.12 7.44 -21.11
C SER A 479 -29.64 6.07 -20.69
N ASP A 480 -28.75 5.19 -20.22
CA ASP A 480 -29.10 3.86 -19.72
C ASP A 480 -29.02 3.81 -18.18
N PRO A 481 -30.14 3.95 -17.46
CA PRO A 481 -30.15 3.91 -16.00
C PRO A 481 -29.62 2.60 -15.40
N ALA A 482 -29.56 1.50 -16.17
CA ALA A 482 -29.03 0.24 -15.68
C ALA A 482 -27.49 0.23 -15.60
N ALA A 483 -26.82 1.16 -16.29
CA ALA A 483 -25.37 1.32 -16.28
C ALA A 483 -24.89 2.42 -15.33
N LEU A 484 -25.82 3.07 -14.61
CA LEU A 484 -25.53 4.18 -13.69
C LEU A 484 -25.62 3.72 -12.23
N ASP A 485 -24.80 4.33 -11.39
CA ASP A 485 -24.95 4.29 -9.94
C ASP A 485 -25.39 5.66 -9.39
N GLU A 486 -25.26 5.87 -8.08
CA GLU A 486 -25.66 7.12 -7.42
C GLU A 486 -24.83 8.35 -7.86
N LEU A 487 -23.63 8.15 -8.40
CA LEU A 487 -22.72 9.21 -8.83
C LEU A 487 -22.78 9.47 -10.35
N GLY A 488 -23.18 8.47 -11.13
CA GLY A 488 -23.34 8.57 -12.58
C GLY A 488 -22.89 7.30 -13.28
N GLN A 489 -22.25 7.41 -14.44
CA GLN A 489 -21.64 6.27 -15.12
C GLN A 489 -20.25 5.99 -14.52
N PRO A 490 -20.01 4.81 -13.91
CA PRO A 490 -18.68 4.42 -13.45
C PRO A 490 -17.71 4.26 -14.62
N LEU A 491 -16.51 4.83 -14.52
CA LEU A 491 -15.48 4.78 -15.57
C LEU A 491 -14.34 3.82 -15.25
N SER A 492 -14.05 3.58 -13.97
CA SER A 492 -12.99 2.66 -13.53
C SER A 492 -13.22 2.23 -12.09
N VAL A 493 -12.76 1.02 -11.76
CA VAL A 493 -12.67 0.52 -10.37
C VAL A 493 -11.28 0.75 -9.74
N LEU A 494 -10.32 1.25 -10.53
CA LEU A 494 -8.97 1.50 -10.05
C LEU A 494 -8.90 2.87 -9.36
N GLY A 495 -8.09 2.96 -8.31
CA GLY A 495 -7.64 4.23 -7.73
C GLY A 495 -6.27 4.65 -8.25
N ALA A 496 -5.91 5.90 -7.99
CA ALA A 496 -4.62 6.50 -8.30
C ALA A 496 -4.09 7.30 -7.10
N VAL A 497 -2.85 7.02 -6.71
CA VAL A 497 -2.14 7.80 -5.69
C VAL A 497 -1.22 8.79 -6.39
N LEU A 498 -1.44 10.08 -6.16
CA LEU A 498 -0.61 11.15 -6.69
C LEU A 498 0.18 11.79 -5.54
N PRO A 499 1.46 12.15 -5.76
CA PRO A 499 2.22 12.88 -4.76
C PRO A 499 1.57 14.24 -4.49
N LEU A 500 1.60 14.68 -3.24
CA LEU A 500 1.31 16.05 -2.83
C LEU A 500 2.51 16.92 -3.18
N GLU A 501 2.27 18.07 -3.82
CA GLU A 501 3.34 18.99 -4.24
C GLU A 501 3.33 20.28 -3.43
N LYS A 502 2.29 21.11 -3.58
CA LYS A 502 2.14 22.42 -2.93
C LYS A 502 1.26 22.35 -1.68
N GLY A 503 0.46 21.29 -1.55
CA GLY A 503 -0.50 21.10 -0.46
C GLY A 503 -1.95 21.34 -0.90
N PRO A 504 -2.92 20.85 -0.11
CA PRO A 504 -4.33 20.71 -0.53
C PRO A 504 -5.02 22.02 -0.90
N ASP A 505 -4.60 23.13 -0.31
CA ASP A 505 -5.16 24.47 -0.59
C ASP A 505 -4.67 25.06 -1.92
N ALA A 506 -3.51 24.60 -2.41
CA ALA A 506 -2.76 25.20 -3.50
C ALA A 506 -2.55 24.29 -4.71
N ASP A 507 -2.53 22.97 -4.52
CA ASP A 507 -2.44 22.00 -5.61
C ASP A 507 -3.67 22.10 -6.50
N GLU A 508 -3.42 22.36 -7.78
CA GLU A 508 -4.42 22.44 -8.82
C GLU A 508 -4.36 21.19 -9.69
N PHE A 509 -5.50 20.53 -9.87
CA PHE A 509 -5.65 19.32 -10.66
C PHE A 509 -6.44 19.59 -11.93
N PHE A 510 -6.12 18.89 -13.00
CA PHE A 510 -6.92 18.84 -14.22
C PHE A 510 -6.76 17.48 -14.88
N LEU A 511 -7.71 17.09 -15.73
CA LEU A 511 -7.62 15.85 -16.50
C LEU A 511 -7.10 16.13 -17.89
N THR A 512 -6.38 15.17 -18.46
CA THR A 512 -5.94 15.20 -19.86
C THR A 512 -6.36 13.92 -20.58
N PHE A 513 -6.53 13.99 -21.91
CA PHE A 513 -7.09 12.90 -22.71
C PHE A 513 -6.30 12.66 -23.99
N ASP A 514 -6.20 11.39 -24.41
CA ASP A 514 -5.69 11.00 -25.74
C ASP A 514 -6.75 11.27 -26.80
N ASN A 515 -8.01 11.01 -26.47
CA ASN A 515 -9.18 11.35 -27.29
C ASN A 515 -10.34 11.78 -26.38
N LEU A 516 -10.95 12.92 -26.69
CA LEU A 516 -12.24 13.31 -26.12
C LEU A 516 -13.12 13.87 -27.23
N ASP A 517 -14.26 13.21 -27.45
CA ASP A 517 -15.24 13.56 -28.49
C ASP A 517 -14.65 13.78 -29.90
N GLY A 518 -13.66 12.97 -30.27
CA GLY A 518 -13.00 13.02 -31.58
C GLY A 518 -11.87 14.04 -31.68
N ALA A 519 -11.64 14.90 -30.68
CA ALA A 519 -10.40 15.65 -30.56
C ALA A 519 -9.29 14.69 -30.09
N THR A 520 -8.15 14.65 -30.77
CA THR A 520 -7.06 13.71 -30.47
C THR A 520 -5.75 14.41 -30.10
N PHE A 521 -5.09 13.93 -29.05
CA PHE A 521 -3.73 14.30 -28.68
C PHE A 521 -2.84 13.06 -28.77
N ASN A 522 -1.82 13.11 -29.64
CA ASN A 522 -0.87 12.01 -29.77
C ASN A 522 0.25 12.18 -28.75
N ARG A 523 0.18 11.43 -27.65
CA ARG A 523 1.21 11.48 -26.62
C ARG A 523 2.56 11.01 -27.18
N PRO A 524 3.66 11.68 -26.82
CA PRO A 524 4.99 11.12 -27.04
C PRO A 524 5.04 9.73 -26.42
N GLN A 525 5.56 8.75 -27.17
CA GLN A 525 5.81 7.43 -26.60
C GLN A 525 6.77 7.59 -25.43
N ASP A 526 6.43 6.99 -24.27
CA ASP A 526 7.37 6.94 -23.16
C ASP A 526 8.71 6.43 -23.69
N PRO A 527 9.84 7.05 -23.31
CA PRO A 527 11.13 6.53 -23.70
C PRO A 527 11.15 5.08 -23.27
N MET A 528 11.39 4.17 -24.23
CA MET A 528 11.61 2.76 -23.90
C MET A 528 12.60 2.75 -22.75
N LEU A 529 12.27 2.05 -21.65
CA LEU A 529 13.17 1.87 -20.52
C LEU A 529 14.51 1.38 -21.08
N THR A 530 15.44 2.32 -21.25
CA THR A 530 16.82 1.96 -21.41
C THR A 530 17.19 1.43 -20.05
N VAL A 531 17.50 0.15 -19.95
CA VAL A 531 18.25 -0.35 -18.81
C VAL A 531 19.50 0.52 -18.78
N ALA A 532 19.49 1.57 -17.95
CA ALA A 532 20.69 2.28 -17.61
C ALA A 532 21.57 1.18 -17.02
N ASN A 533 22.79 1.02 -17.56
CA ASN A 533 23.78 0.17 -16.94
C ASN A 533 23.92 0.67 -15.51
N TYR A 534 23.23 0.03 -14.58
CA TYR A 534 23.40 0.21 -13.16
C TYR A 534 24.87 -0.11 -12.94
N ILE A 535 25.69 0.93 -12.75
CA ILE A 535 27.05 0.73 -12.26
C ILE A 535 26.86 0.40 -10.79
N ALA A 536 26.56 -0.87 -10.53
CA ALA A 536 26.63 -1.44 -9.21
C ALA A 536 27.97 -1.04 -8.60
N THR A 537 27.95 -0.50 -7.38
CA THR A 537 29.15 -0.45 -6.56
C THR A 537 29.63 -1.89 -6.36
N ALA A 538 30.92 -2.12 -6.10
CA ALA A 538 31.45 -3.48 -5.91
C ALA A 538 30.72 -4.29 -4.80
N GLU A 539 29.99 -3.60 -3.92
CA GLU A 539 29.19 -4.15 -2.81
C GLU A 539 27.74 -4.49 -3.19
N THR A 540 27.24 -3.97 -4.32
CA THR A 540 25.89 -4.21 -4.86
C THR A 540 25.89 -5.02 -6.15
N MET A 541 27.08 -5.42 -6.64
CA MET A 541 27.21 -6.35 -7.76
C MET A 541 26.70 -7.72 -7.32
N SER A 542 25.48 -8.08 -7.73
CA SER A 542 25.09 -9.49 -7.86
C SER A 542 25.85 -10.11 -9.04
N SER A 543 26.12 -11.40 -9.00
CA SER A 543 26.75 -12.08 -10.14
C SER A 543 25.82 -12.02 -11.36
N ASP A 544 26.36 -11.64 -12.53
CA ASP A 544 25.67 -11.76 -13.82
C ASP A 544 25.40 -13.24 -14.20
N ILE A 545 25.92 -14.19 -13.41
CA ILE A 545 25.81 -15.63 -13.62
C ILE A 545 25.23 -16.26 -12.36
N GLY A 546 23.99 -16.74 -12.45
CA GLY A 546 23.28 -17.48 -11.42
C GLY A 546 23.27 -18.99 -11.68
N VAL A 547 22.81 -19.73 -10.68
CA VAL A 547 22.37 -21.12 -10.87
C VAL A 547 20.90 -21.17 -10.51
N LYS A 548 20.09 -21.74 -11.39
CA LYS A 548 18.65 -21.92 -11.18
C LYS A 548 18.34 -22.53 -9.82
N THR A 549 17.27 -22.03 -9.22
CA THR A 549 16.65 -22.65 -8.05
C THR A 549 16.08 -24.02 -8.38
N PHE A 550 15.73 -24.76 -7.34
CA PHE A 550 15.15 -26.09 -7.49
C PHE A 550 13.88 -26.13 -8.34
N ASP A 551 12.96 -25.19 -8.11
CA ASP A 551 11.67 -25.15 -8.80
C ASP A 551 11.86 -24.79 -10.29
N GLU A 552 12.88 -23.98 -10.61
CA GLU A 552 13.26 -23.66 -11.99
C GLU A 552 13.95 -24.82 -12.73
N ILE A 553 14.79 -25.60 -12.03
CA ILE A 553 15.40 -26.82 -12.57
C ILE A 553 14.31 -27.84 -12.91
N ASP A 554 13.34 -28.03 -12.01
CA ASP A 554 12.18 -28.90 -12.21
C ASP A 554 11.35 -28.47 -13.43
N ALA A 555 11.00 -27.17 -13.51
CA ALA A 555 10.30 -26.62 -14.65
C ALA A 555 11.09 -26.80 -15.97
N THR A 556 12.41 -26.63 -15.93
CA THR A 556 13.30 -26.83 -17.08
C THR A 556 13.29 -28.29 -17.53
N TYR A 557 13.40 -29.25 -16.60
CA TYR A 557 13.38 -30.68 -16.92
C TYR A 557 12.03 -31.13 -17.45
N ALA A 558 10.94 -30.66 -16.86
CA ALA A 558 9.59 -30.91 -17.35
C ALA A 558 9.41 -30.37 -18.79
N ALA A 559 9.88 -29.16 -19.07
CA ALA A 559 9.81 -28.56 -20.41
C ALA A 559 10.64 -29.32 -21.46
N ILE A 560 11.85 -29.76 -21.11
CA ILE A 560 12.74 -30.51 -22.01
C ILE A 560 12.19 -31.91 -22.30
N THR A 561 11.73 -32.61 -21.26
CA THR A 561 11.30 -34.00 -21.38
C THR A 561 9.85 -34.17 -21.80
N GLY A 562 9.01 -33.16 -21.57
CA GLY A 562 7.56 -33.25 -21.69
C GLY A 562 6.90 -34.05 -20.57
N VAL A 563 7.64 -34.43 -19.53
CA VAL A 563 7.12 -35.16 -18.37
C VAL A 563 6.59 -34.17 -17.35
N ASP A 564 5.33 -34.30 -16.98
CA ASP A 564 4.73 -33.55 -15.87
C ASP A 564 4.83 -34.38 -14.58
N ARG A 565 5.59 -33.89 -13.59
CA ARG A 565 5.84 -34.65 -12.35
C ARG A 565 4.58 -34.96 -11.56
N VAL A 566 3.57 -34.09 -11.59
CA VAL A 566 2.37 -34.25 -10.76
C VAL A 566 1.35 -35.20 -11.39
N THR A 567 1.52 -35.55 -12.67
CA THR A 567 0.62 -36.48 -13.38
C THR A 567 1.31 -37.78 -13.81
N TYR A 568 2.63 -37.78 -13.99
CA TYR A 568 3.36 -38.98 -14.40
C TYR A 568 3.39 -40.03 -13.29
N GLN A 569 2.92 -41.24 -13.59
CA GLN A 569 2.96 -42.38 -12.68
C GLN A 569 3.46 -43.64 -13.38
N ARG A 570 4.22 -44.47 -12.64
CA ARG A 570 4.54 -45.83 -13.06
C ARG A 570 4.26 -46.80 -11.92
N GLY A 571 3.40 -47.80 -12.17
CA GLY A 571 3.02 -48.77 -11.13
C GLY A 571 2.24 -48.15 -9.96
N GLY A 572 1.59 -46.99 -10.16
CA GLY A 572 0.86 -46.25 -9.12
C GLY A 572 1.72 -45.34 -8.25
N ILE A 573 3.00 -45.17 -8.57
CA ILE A 573 3.96 -44.33 -7.83
C ILE A 573 4.29 -43.09 -8.67
N PHE A 574 4.26 -41.92 -8.04
CA PHE A 574 4.68 -40.64 -8.63
C PHE A 574 6.20 -40.48 -8.54
N MET A 575 6.94 -41.33 -9.26
CA MET A 575 8.39 -41.47 -9.04
C MET A 575 9.19 -40.16 -9.21
N VAL A 576 8.74 -39.27 -10.10
CA VAL A 576 9.38 -37.97 -10.32
C VAL A 576 9.07 -36.99 -9.17
N ASP A 577 7.81 -36.90 -8.75
CA ASP A 577 7.42 -36.01 -7.65
C ASP A 577 8.00 -36.46 -6.31
N GLU A 578 7.99 -37.75 -5.99
CA GLU A 578 8.61 -38.27 -4.76
C GLU A 578 10.11 -37.95 -4.71
N THR A 579 10.84 -38.18 -5.82
CA THR A 579 12.27 -37.84 -5.93
C THR A 579 12.49 -36.33 -5.79
N PHE A 580 11.63 -35.50 -6.38
CA PHE A 580 11.68 -34.06 -6.22
C PHE A 580 11.50 -33.66 -4.74
N GLN A 581 10.47 -34.16 -4.06
CA GLN A 581 10.23 -33.80 -2.66
C GLN A 581 11.38 -34.24 -1.73
N GLU A 582 11.98 -35.41 -1.97
CA GLU A 582 13.13 -35.88 -1.20
C GLU A 582 14.37 -35.00 -1.38
N LEU A 583 14.64 -34.56 -2.62
CA LEU A 583 15.84 -33.80 -2.95
C LEU A 583 15.70 -32.29 -2.69
N ARG A 584 14.48 -31.79 -2.50
CA ARG A 584 14.17 -30.37 -2.32
C ARG A 584 15.01 -29.66 -1.26
N GLN A 585 15.34 -30.34 -0.16
CA GLN A 585 16.13 -29.76 0.94
C GLN A 585 17.64 -29.66 0.64
N SER A 586 18.09 -30.21 -0.49
CA SER A 586 19.51 -30.39 -0.82
C SER A 586 19.97 -29.61 -2.05
N LEU A 587 19.22 -28.59 -2.49
CA LEU A 587 19.47 -27.81 -3.71
C LEU A 587 19.47 -26.29 -3.47
N PRO A 588 19.99 -25.47 -4.41
CA PRO A 588 20.07 -24.02 -4.21
C PRO A 588 18.69 -23.41 -3.98
N ALA A 589 18.55 -22.69 -2.86
CA ALA A 589 17.31 -21.97 -2.51
C ALA A 589 17.27 -20.55 -3.08
N ILE A 590 18.39 -20.07 -3.66
CA ILE A 590 18.54 -18.74 -4.25
C ILE A 590 19.35 -18.86 -5.55
N GLU A 591 19.13 -17.91 -6.47
CA GLU A 591 19.76 -17.84 -7.79
C GLU A 591 21.19 -17.28 -7.73
N SER A 592 22.07 -17.93 -6.97
CA SER A 592 23.46 -17.49 -6.81
C SER A 592 24.44 -18.62 -7.03
N ALA A 593 25.46 -18.36 -7.86
CA ALA A 593 26.58 -19.29 -8.04
C ALA A 593 27.33 -19.58 -6.73
N GLU A 594 27.33 -18.63 -5.77
CA GLU A 594 27.96 -18.80 -4.46
C GLU A 594 27.18 -19.74 -3.54
N ALA A 595 25.89 -19.93 -3.80
CA ALA A 595 25.04 -20.87 -3.08
C ALA A 595 25.17 -22.30 -3.60
N PHE A 596 25.96 -22.54 -4.65
CA PHE A 596 26.11 -23.88 -5.25
C PHE A 596 27.11 -24.75 -4.48
N LEU A 597 26.62 -25.84 -3.89
CA LEU A 597 27.45 -26.81 -3.15
C LEU A 597 27.61 -28.12 -3.93
N SER A 598 28.66 -28.88 -3.62
CA SER A 598 28.91 -30.18 -4.27
C SER A 598 27.80 -31.20 -4.03
N SER A 599 27.04 -31.09 -2.94
CA SER A 599 25.83 -31.89 -2.68
C SER A 599 24.75 -31.65 -3.73
N HIS A 600 24.66 -30.44 -4.29
CA HIS A 600 23.64 -30.07 -5.26
C HIS A 600 23.83 -30.82 -6.57
N GLN A 601 25.08 -31.10 -6.97
CA GLN A 601 25.40 -31.87 -8.18
C GLN A 601 24.81 -33.29 -8.13
N VAL A 602 24.82 -33.91 -6.94
CA VAL A 602 24.28 -35.27 -6.76
C VAL A 602 22.77 -35.26 -6.87
N ALA A 603 22.11 -34.30 -6.22
CA ALA A 603 20.66 -34.14 -6.26
C ALA A 603 20.15 -33.78 -7.67
N ILE A 604 20.83 -32.86 -8.36
CA ILE A 604 20.57 -32.55 -9.78
C ILE A 604 20.66 -33.80 -10.66
N ALA A 605 21.73 -34.57 -10.50
CA ALA A 605 21.91 -35.79 -11.28
C ALA A 605 20.82 -36.83 -11.00
N GLN A 606 20.41 -36.99 -9.73
CA GLN A 606 19.34 -37.91 -9.35
C GLN A 606 18.00 -37.48 -9.95
N LEU A 607 17.66 -36.19 -9.89
CA LEU A 607 16.44 -35.67 -10.50
C LEU A 607 16.45 -35.81 -12.03
N ALA A 608 17.58 -35.47 -12.68
CA ALA A 608 17.76 -35.63 -14.12
C ALA A 608 17.61 -37.09 -14.56
N ILE A 609 18.19 -38.04 -13.81
CA ILE A 609 18.02 -39.48 -14.05
C ILE A 609 16.54 -39.87 -13.97
N GLN A 610 15.80 -39.35 -12.98
CA GLN A 610 14.41 -39.70 -12.77
C GLN A 610 13.48 -39.15 -13.87
N TYR A 611 13.70 -37.91 -14.30
CA TYR A 611 13.01 -37.32 -15.45
C TYR A 611 13.31 -38.06 -16.76
N CYS A 612 14.58 -38.40 -17.00
CA CYS A 612 14.99 -39.17 -18.16
C CYS A 612 14.48 -40.63 -18.14
N ASP A 613 14.39 -41.25 -16.97
CA ASP A 613 13.76 -42.55 -16.80
C ASP A 613 12.28 -42.49 -17.19
N ALA A 614 11.55 -41.46 -16.75
CA ALA A 614 10.16 -41.25 -17.13
C ALA A 614 10.03 -41.05 -18.65
N ALA A 615 10.83 -40.16 -19.23
CA ALA A 615 10.78 -39.81 -20.66
C ALA A 615 11.15 -40.98 -21.58
N VAL A 616 12.16 -41.79 -21.23
CA VAL A 616 12.58 -42.96 -22.04
C VAL A 616 11.53 -44.07 -22.03
N GLU A 617 10.81 -44.23 -20.92
CA GLU A 617 9.81 -45.30 -20.81
C GLU A 617 8.48 -44.89 -21.44
N ASP A 618 8.14 -43.60 -21.44
CA ASP A 618 6.98 -43.05 -22.16
C ASP A 618 7.27 -42.85 -23.67
N ALA A 619 8.55 -42.67 -24.03
CA ALA A 619 9.07 -42.52 -25.39
C ALA A 619 8.46 -41.36 -26.21
N THR A 620 7.79 -40.41 -25.57
CA THR A 620 7.11 -39.27 -26.21
C THR A 620 8.08 -38.30 -26.88
N LEU A 621 9.26 -38.10 -26.31
CA LEU A 621 10.33 -37.25 -26.86
C LEU A 621 11.00 -37.86 -28.11
N TRP A 622 10.97 -39.20 -28.27
CA TRP A 622 11.71 -39.91 -29.30
C TRP A 622 10.83 -40.87 -30.12
N PRO A 623 9.88 -40.34 -30.92
CA PRO A 623 8.88 -41.16 -31.61
C PRO A 623 9.46 -42.13 -32.66
N THR A 624 10.69 -41.89 -33.12
CA THR A 624 11.34 -42.67 -34.19
C THR A 624 12.50 -43.54 -33.69
N PHE A 625 12.87 -43.47 -32.40
CA PHE A 625 13.98 -44.22 -31.84
C PHE A 625 13.52 -45.58 -31.30
N ASP A 626 14.15 -46.67 -31.76
CA ASP A 626 13.80 -48.02 -31.30
C ASP A 626 14.54 -48.40 -30.01
N PHE A 627 13.88 -48.15 -28.86
CA PHE A 627 14.39 -48.54 -27.55
C PHE A 627 14.49 -50.05 -27.31
N ASN A 628 13.88 -50.88 -28.17
CA ASN A 628 13.88 -52.34 -28.04
C ASN A 628 14.96 -53.01 -28.91
N ALA A 629 15.56 -52.27 -29.85
CA ALA A 629 16.69 -52.76 -30.64
C ALA A 629 17.92 -53.03 -29.75
N ALA A 630 18.79 -53.93 -30.18
CA ALA A 630 20.06 -54.18 -29.51
C ALA A 630 20.93 -52.90 -29.51
N PRO A 631 21.73 -52.63 -28.45
CA PRO A 631 22.44 -51.35 -28.29
C PRO A 631 23.26 -50.91 -29.51
N GLY A 632 24.02 -51.83 -30.12
CA GLY A 632 24.84 -51.52 -31.30
C GLY A 632 24.04 -51.22 -32.58
N VAL A 633 22.77 -51.61 -32.62
CA VAL A 633 21.84 -51.28 -33.71
C VAL A 633 21.15 -49.94 -33.44
N ALA A 634 20.63 -49.76 -32.22
CA ALA A 634 19.95 -48.53 -31.79
C ALA A 634 20.88 -47.31 -31.86
N PHE A 635 22.12 -47.45 -31.43
CA PHE A 635 23.13 -46.38 -31.43
C PHE A 635 24.16 -46.50 -32.56
N SER A 636 23.78 -47.15 -33.66
CA SER A 636 24.61 -47.18 -34.87
C SER A 636 24.87 -45.76 -35.41
N ALA A 637 25.88 -45.60 -36.28
CA ALA A 637 26.22 -44.30 -36.85
C ALA A 637 25.04 -43.59 -37.55
N GLY A 638 24.08 -44.34 -38.10
CA GLY A 638 22.90 -43.76 -38.77
C GLY A 638 21.69 -43.51 -37.86
N ASN A 639 21.71 -44.01 -36.62
CA ASN A 639 20.52 -44.01 -35.75
C ASN A 639 20.68 -43.18 -34.48
N ARG A 640 21.92 -42.96 -34.00
CA ARG A 640 22.19 -42.26 -32.73
C ARG A 640 21.66 -40.83 -32.70
N ASP A 641 21.64 -40.14 -33.84
CA ASP A 641 21.21 -38.74 -33.94
C ASP A 641 19.70 -38.59 -33.71
N ALA A 642 18.91 -39.61 -34.06
CA ALA A 642 17.48 -39.63 -33.76
C ALA A 642 17.19 -39.60 -32.24
N PHE A 643 18.18 -39.97 -31.41
CA PHE A 643 18.09 -39.84 -29.95
C PHE A 643 18.66 -38.50 -29.44
N VAL A 644 19.84 -38.08 -29.89
CA VAL A 644 20.49 -36.90 -29.29
C VAL A 644 19.99 -35.56 -29.82
N GLU A 645 19.54 -35.48 -31.08
CA GLU A 645 19.09 -34.20 -31.68
C GLU A 645 17.94 -33.55 -30.90
N PRO A 646 16.79 -34.24 -30.65
CA PRO A 646 15.65 -33.60 -29.95
C PRO A 646 15.99 -33.17 -28.52
N LEU A 647 16.94 -33.86 -27.90
CA LEU A 647 17.38 -33.61 -26.54
C LEU A 647 18.27 -32.37 -26.46
N ILE A 648 19.27 -32.26 -27.35
CA ILE A 648 20.19 -31.11 -27.38
C ILE A 648 19.42 -29.86 -27.82
N GLU A 649 18.54 -29.96 -28.82
CA GLU A 649 17.74 -28.83 -29.30
C GLU A 649 16.88 -28.24 -28.19
N ARG A 650 16.22 -29.08 -27.38
CA ARG A 650 15.39 -28.63 -26.27
C ARG A 650 16.20 -28.13 -25.06
N ALA A 651 17.35 -28.73 -24.77
CA ALA A 651 18.18 -28.36 -23.63
C ALA A 651 19.03 -27.11 -23.86
N VAL A 652 19.55 -26.93 -25.08
CA VAL A 652 20.44 -25.81 -25.46
C VAL A 652 19.67 -24.70 -26.17
N GLY A 653 18.50 -25.00 -26.72
CA GLY A 653 17.63 -24.05 -27.43
C GLY A 653 17.98 -23.86 -28.90
N HIS A 654 18.88 -24.69 -29.45
CA HIS A 654 19.27 -24.63 -30.87
C HIS A 654 19.75 -26.00 -31.39
N SER A 655 19.57 -26.25 -32.68
CA SER A 655 19.95 -27.50 -33.37
C SER A 655 21.22 -27.35 -34.22
N SER A 656 21.57 -28.41 -34.94
CA SER A 656 22.66 -28.43 -35.94
C SER A 656 22.49 -27.45 -37.10
N THR A 657 21.28 -26.88 -37.28
CA THR A 657 20.93 -26.03 -38.42
C THR A 657 20.47 -24.62 -38.04
N SER A 658 20.30 -24.33 -36.75
CA SER A 658 19.85 -23.02 -36.27
C SER A 658 21.00 -22.16 -35.75
N THR A 659 20.75 -20.84 -35.66
CA THR A 659 21.74 -19.88 -35.14
C THR A 659 22.07 -20.19 -33.67
N PRO A 660 23.36 -20.31 -33.29
CA PRO A 660 23.76 -20.51 -31.91
C PRO A 660 23.33 -19.37 -31.00
N ILE A 661 22.96 -19.69 -29.77
CA ILE A 661 22.69 -18.72 -28.71
C ILE A 661 24.01 -18.43 -27.99
N ALA A 662 24.46 -17.17 -27.98
CA ALA A 662 25.80 -16.80 -27.52
C ALA A 662 26.09 -17.16 -26.05
N SER A 663 25.06 -17.22 -25.20
CA SER A 663 25.14 -17.58 -23.78
C SER A 663 25.01 -19.09 -23.52
N GLN A 664 24.86 -19.93 -24.55
CA GLN A 664 24.69 -21.37 -24.43
C GLN A 664 25.84 -22.13 -25.12
N PRO A 665 26.14 -23.39 -24.73
CA PRO A 665 27.14 -24.19 -25.43
C PRO A 665 26.69 -24.45 -26.87
N SER A 666 27.64 -24.66 -27.78
CA SER A 666 27.27 -24.97 -29.16
C SER A 666 26.74 -26.40 -29.28
N TYR A 667 25.69 -26.58 -30.08
CA TYR A 667 25.18 -27.89 -30.49
C TYR A 667 26.31 -28.86 -30.87
N THR A 668 27.29 -28.39 -31.66
CA THR A 668 28.42 -29.20 -32.15
C THR A 668 29.26 -29.77 -31.01
N ASP A 669 29.52 -28.97 -29.97
CA ASP A 669 30.33 -29.40 -28.83
C ASP A 669 29.57 -30.42 -27.96
N VAL A 670 28.29 -30.16 -27.70
CA VAL A 670 27.44 -31.09 -26.94
C VAL A 670 27.25 -32.41 -27.70
N HIS A 671 27.01 -32.35 -29.00
CA HIS A 671 26.91 -33.54 -29.85
C HIS A 671 28.23 -34.32 -29.89
N ALA A 672 29.36 -33.62 -29.95
CA ALA A 672 30.67 -34.27 -29.95
C ALA A 672 30.90 -35.12 -28.70
N GLU A 673 30.55 -34.60 -27.53
CA GLU A 673 30.65 -35.31 -26.25
C GLU A 673 29.64 -36.46 -26.13
N MET A 674 28.43 -36.31 -26.68
CA MET A 674 27.36 -37.31 -26.52
C MET A 674 27.42 -38.44 -27.55
N ALA A 675 27.62 -38.11 -28.83
CA ALA A 675 27.29 -38.99 -29.95
C ALA A 675 28.28 -39.01 -31.13
N SER A 676 29.36 -38.21 -31.13
CA SER A 676 30.30 -38.18 -32.28
C SER A 676 30.74 -39.58 -32.71
N TYR A 677 30.66 -39.93 -34.00
CA TYR A 677 31.12 -41.22 -34.49
C TYR A 677 32.45 -41.08 -35.23
N VAL A 678 33.51 -41.69 -34.69
CA VAL A 678 34.81 -41.80 -35.37
C VAL A 678 35.05 -43.26 -35.77
N SER A 679 35.03 -43.55 -37.07
CA SER A 679 35.32 -44.89 -37.57
C SER A 679 36.78 -45.27 -37.29
N GLY A 680 37.01 -46.22 -36.38
CA GLY A 680 38.34 -46.80 -36.10
C GLY A 680 39.09 -46.29 -34.87
N GLY A 681 38.40 -45.69 -33.88
CA GLY A 681 39.01 -45.20 -32.64
C GLY A 681 39.55 -46.29 -31.69
N GLY A 682 40.71 -46.03 -31.08
CA GLY A 682 41.43 -46.93 -30.18
C GLY A 682 40.77 -47.16 -28.81
N ALA A 683 41.55 -47.68 -27.84
CA ALA A 683 41.08 -48.33 -26.60
C ALA A 683 40.30 -47.47 -25.57
N ARG A 684 39.86 -46.25 -25.91
CA ARG A 684 38.90 -45.44 -25.14
C ARG A 684 37.98 -44.69 -26.11
N PRO A 685 36.65 -44.91 -26.09
CA PRO A 685 35.74 -44.16 -26.96
C PRO A 685 35.65 -42.70 -26.56
N ASP A 686 35.67 -41.79 -27.54
CA ASP A 686 35.75 -40.35 -27.29
C ASP A 686 34.42 -39.77 -26.74
N ASN A 687 33.26 -40.29 -27.15
CA ASN A 687 31.91 -39.85 -26.72
C ASN A 687 31.22 -40.78 -25.69
N LEU A 688 30.17 -40.29 -25.03
CA LEU A 688 29.43 -40.99 -23.98
C LEU A 688 28.72 -42.26 -24.48
N ILE A 689 28.04 -42.21 -25.64
CA ILE A 689 27.31 -43.38 -26.18
C ILE A 689 28.26 -44.55 -26.38
N ASP A 690 29.40 -44.34 -27.04
CA ASP A 690 30.34 -45.42 -27.32
C ASP A 690 31.01 -45.96 -26.03
N ARG A 691 31.23 -45.10 -25.01
CA ARG A 691 31.68 -45.54 -23.68
C ARG A 691 30.65 -46.46 -23.00
N LEU A 692 29.37 -46.11 -23.08
CA LEU A 692 28.29 -46.91 -22.48
C LEU A 692 28.02 -48.21 -23.27
N LEU A 693 28.21 -48.20 -24.59
CA LEU A 693 28.17 -49.41 -25.43
C LEU A 693 29.27 -50.40 -25.05
N ALA A 694 30.49 -49.92 -24.79
CA ALA A 694 31.58 -50.75 -24.30
C ALA A 694 31.31 -51.33 -22.90
N GLY A 695 30.50 -50.64 -22.08
CA GLY A 695 30.12 -51.03 -20.72
C GLY A 695 29.06 -52.13 -20.61
N THR A 696 28.61 -52.73 -21.71
CA THR A 696 27.56 -53.78 -21.77
C THR A 696 26.15 -53.36 -21.31
N SER A 697 25.87 -52.05 -21.24
CA SER A 697 24.54 -51.51 -20.92
C SER A 697 23.51 -51.82 -22.01
N ASN A 698 22.24 -52.02 -21.63
CA ASN A 698 21.13 -52.15 -22.59
C ASN A 698 20.73 -50.78 -23.17
N THR A 699 19.95 -50.79 -24.26
CA THR A 699 19.58 -49.57 -25.00
C THR A 699 18.90 -48.52 -24.11
N ARG A 700 17.93 -48.93 -23.28
CA ARG A 700 17.24 -48.02 -22.35
C ARG A 700 18.18 -47.43 -21.29
N ALA A 701 19.10 -48.21 -20.75
CA ALA A 701 20.09 -47.73 -19.78
C ALA A 701 21.06 -46.72 -20.40
N ILE A 702 21.49 -46.95 -21.64
CA ILE A 702 22.31 -45.99 -22.39
C ILE A 702 21.51 -44.70 -22.63
N SER A 703 20.27 -44.80 -23.10
CA SER A 703 19.39 -43.65 -23.32
C SER A 703 19.20 -42.82 -22.05
N LYS A 704 18.91 -43.46 -20.91
CA LYS A 704 18.74 -42.76 -19.62
C LYS A 704 20.02 -42.05 -19.19
N GLY A 705 21.18 -42.70 -19.32
CA GLY A 705 22.47 -42.09 -18.97
C GLY A 705 22.85 -40.90 -19.85
N VAL A 706 22.62 -41.00 -21.17
CA VAL A 706 22.87 -39.90 -22.11
C VAL A 706 21.91 -38.74 -21.86
N CYS A 707 20.61 -39.02 -21.70
CA CYS A 707 19.60 -38.03 -21.36
C CYS A 707 19.95 -37.29 -20.06
N ALA A 708 20.28 -38.02 -18.99
CA ALA A 708 20.59 -37.44 -17.70
C ALA A 708 21.87 -36.60 -17.73
N SER A 709 22.81 -36.93 -18.62
CA SER A 709 24.04 -36.15 -18.79
C SER A 709 23.79 -34.79 -19.44
N VAL A 710 22.82 -34.70 -20.35
CA VAL A 710 22.42 -33.42 -20.97
C VAL A 710 21.56 -32.60 -19.99
N LEU A 711 20.57 -33.21 -19.34
CA LEU A 711 19.76 -32.54 -18.33
C LEU A 711 20.57 -32.10 -17.11
N GLY A 712 21.53 -32.91 -16.64
CA GLY A 712 22.38 -32.54 -15.50
C GLY A 712 23.49 -31.54 -15.83
N SER A 713 23.51 -31.00 -17.05
CA SER A 713 24.59 -30.12 -17.53
C SER A 713 24.35 -28.65 -17.22
N ALA A 714 25.43 -27.86 -17.21
CA ALA A 714 25.38 -26.42 -17.00
C ALA A 714 24.44 -25.69 -17.96
N ALA A 715 24.22 -26.20 -19.18
CA ALA A 715 23.31 -25.61 -20.16
C ALA A 715 21.88 -25.43 -19.63
N THR A 716 21.46 -26.33 -18.73
CA THR A 716 20.11 -26.30 -18.15
C THR A 716 20.06 -25.63 -16.78
N LEU A 717 21.21 -25.50 -16.11
CA LEU A 717 21.32 -25.13 -14.70
C LEU A 717 21.78 -23.67 -14.49
N VAL A 718 22.60 -23.14 -15.39
CA VAL A 718 23.19 -21.79 -15.27
C VAL A 718 22.29 -20.79 -15.99
N GLN A 719 22.08 -19.61 -15.39
CA GLN A 719 21.30 -18.52 -15.98
C GLN A 719 21.98 -17.17 -15.88
#